data_AF-A0A1I0JLY5-F1
#
_entry.id   AF-A0A1I0JLY5-F1
#
_cell.length_a   1.000
_cell.length_b   1.000
_cell.length_c   1.000
_cell.angle_alpha   90.00
_cell.angle_beta   90.00
_cell.angle_gamma   90.00
#
_symmetry.space_group_name_H-M   'P 1'
#
loop_
_entity.id
_entity.type
_entity.pdbx_description
1 polymer ?
#
loop_
_entity_poly.entity_id
_entity_poly.type
_entity_poly.pdbx_seq_one_letter_code
_entity_poly.pdbx_strand_id
1 'polypeptide(L)'
;PETAGRALPPAQARPPVPPKPDADPAPGARQLLEARGAQAVADWMLGESRLLITDTTMRDGHQSLLATRMRSIDMIKVAPSYAANLPQLFSVECWGGATFDVAYRFLQECPWQRLRDIREKMPNLMTQMLLRASNGVGYTNYPDNVVQFFVRQAAETGVDVFRVFDSLNWVENMRVAMDAVIESGKICEGTVCYTGNMLDPDRSKYDLKYYVGMAQDLKAAGAHVLGLKDMAGLLKPAAARVLVKALKEEVGLPVHFHTHDTSGMGGATILAAADAGVDAVDCAMDALSGNTSQPTIGSVVEALTGTERDTGLDIQAIRAISNYWERVRENYAAFESGLQSPASEVYLHEMPGGQFTNLKSQARSMGLEDRWHEVAQAYADVNRLFGDIVKVTPSSKVVGDMALMMVAQNLTPEQVVDPGFDVSFPDSVIDMMRGNLGQPPGGWPQALQAKVLKGEAPITDRPGAHLPPVDLEDIRRKLSEDLEGKPVDDEDLNGYLMYPKVFLDYMGRHRTYGPVRTLPTRNFFYGMEPGQEITAEIDPGKTLEIRLQAIGETDENGDVKVFFELNGQPRSIRVPNRKVKAETVARPKADPSNPAHIGAPMPGVVASVAVTQGQAVKQGDMLLTIEAMKMETGIHADRDGTVKKLHVTPGAQLDAKDLMIEI
;
A
#
# COMPACT_ATOMS: atom_id res chain seq x y z
N PRO A 1 -17.81 4.46 7.58
CA PRO A 1 -16.98 5.62 7.96
C PRO A 1 -16.09 6.11 6.81
N GLU A 2 -15.41 5.21 6.10
CA GLU A 2 -14.41 5.58 5.08
C GLU A 2 -14.96 6.46 3.94
N THR A 3 -16.23 6.30 3.58
CA THR A 3 -16.91 7.07 2.53
C THR A 3 -17.69 8.28 3.05
N ALA A 4 -17.71 8.52 4.36
CA ALA A 4 -18.48 9.61 4.95
C ALA A 4 -17.92 10.98 4.50
N GLY A 5 -18.80 11.86 4.01
CA GLY A 5 -18.41 13.19 3.50
C GLY A 5 -17.61 13.15 2.20
N ARG A 6 -17.53 12.00 1.52
CA ARG A 6 -16.87 11.84 0.22
C ARG A 6 -17.89 11.81 -0.92
N ALA A 7 -17.39 11.95 -2.15
CA ALA A 7 -18.20 11.81 -3.34
C ALA A 7 -18.88 10.43 -3.38
N LEU A 8 -20.16 10.42 -3.75
CA LEU A 8 -20.92 9.20 -3.98
C LEU A 8 -20.76 8.74 -5.44
N PRO A 9 -20.91 7.43 -5.72
CA PRO A 9 -21.04 6.95 -7.09
C PRO A 9 -22.20 7.66 -7.80
N PRO A 10 -22.11 7.88 -9.12
CA PRO A 10 -23.22 8.44 -9.89
C PRO A 10 -24.52 7.65 -9.67
N ALA A 11 -25.66 8.34 -9.53
CA ALA A 11 -26.94 7.68 -9.29
C ALA A 11 -27.30 6.69 -10.41
N GLN A 12 -26.90 7.03 -11.65
CA GLN A 12 -27.09 6.26 -12.88
C GLN A 12 -26.03 5.17 -13.12
N ALA A 13 -25.06 4.99 -12.20
CA ALA A 13 -24.04 3.96 -12.31
C ALA A 13 -24.70 2.56 -12.39
N ARG A 14 -24.31 1.79 -13.42
CA ARG A 14 -24.86 0.45 -13.67
C ARG A 14 -23.95 -0.63 -13.08
N PRO A 15 -24.48 -1.80 -12.71
CA PRO A 15 -23.65 -2.93 -12.30
C PRO A 15 -22.60 -3.26 -13.37
N PRO A 16 -21.32 -3.40 -13.01
CA PRO A 16 -20.28 -3.74 -13.97
C PRO A 16 -20.45 -5.19 -14.44
N VAL A 17 -20.43 -5.40 -15.76
CA VAL A 17 -20.54 -6.73 -16.40
C VAL A 17 -19.26 -6.98 -17.20
N PRO A 18 -18.47 -8.02 -16.88
CA PRO A 18 -17.25 -8.31 -17.61
C PRO A 18 -17.57 -8.77 -19.04
N PRO A 19 -16.71 -8.50 -20.02
CA PRO A 19 -16.86 -9.10 -21.35
C PRO A 19 -16.79 -10.63 -21.25
N LYS A 20 -17.47 -11.33 -22.15
CA LYS A 20 -17.43 -12.79 -22.13
C LYS A 20 -16.04 -13.30 -22.55
N PRO A 21 -15.56 -14.40 -21.96
CA PRO A 21 -14.45 -15.16 -22.52
C PRO A 21 -14.81 -15.62 -23.94
N ASP A 22 -13.94 -15.35 -24.90
CA ASP A 22 -14.19 -15.69 -26.31
C ASP A 22 -13.91 -17.18 -26.62
N ALA A 23 -13.05 -17.80 -25.82
CA ALA A 23 -12.67 -19.21 -25.92
C ALA A 23 -12.14 -19.73 -24.57
N ASP A 24 -11.76 -21.01 -24.53
CA ASP A 24 -10.96 -21.53 -23.42
C ASP A 24 -9.57 -20.86 -23.42
N PRO A 25 -8.97 -20.58 -22.24
CA PRO A 25 -7.67 -19.91 -22.16
C PRO A 25 -6.56 -20.66 -22.91
N ALA A 26 -5.95 -20.00 -23.89
CA ALA A 26 -4.77 -20.52 -24.59
C ALA A 26 -3.54 -20.52 -23.65
N PRO A 27 -2.56 -21.44 -23.84
CA PRO A 27 -1.32 -21.43 -23.07
C PRO A 27 -0.61 -20.07 -23.13
N GLY A 28 -0.29 -19.50 -21.97
CA GLY A 28 0.46 -18.26 -21.81
C GLY A 28 1.87 -18.51 -21.27
N ALA A 29 2.56 -17.43 -20.89
CA ALA A 29 3.93 -17.50 -20.37
C ALA A 29 4.06 -18.36 -19.10
N ARG A 30 2.97 -18.53 -18.34
CA ARG A 30 2.97 -19.42 -17.15
C ARG A 30 3.22 -20.88 -17.51
N GLN A 31 2.70 -21.37 -18.62
CA GLN A 31 2.94 -22.75 -19.04
C GLN A 31 4.42 -22.98 -19.37
N LEU A 32 5.12 -21.97 -19.90
CA LEU A 32 6.57 -22.03 -20.10
C LEU A 32 7.31 -22.10 -18.75
N LEU A 33 6.90 -21.30 -17.76
CA LEU A 33 7.45 -21.35 -16.41
C LEU A 33 7.25 -22.74 -15.77
N GLU A 34 6.03 -23.28 -15.81
CA GLU A 34 5.72 -24.59 -15.22
C GLU A 34 6.48 -25.73 -15.91
N ALA A 35 6.66 -25.66 -17.23
CA ALA A 35 7.30 -26.73 -17.99
C ALA A 35 8.84 -26.67 -17.98
N ARG A 36 9.43 -25.46 -17.96
CA ARG A 36 10.88 -25.27 -18.19
C ARG A 36 11.59 -24.39 -17.17
N GLY A 37 10.88 -23.82 -16.20
CA GLY A 37 11.44 -23.04 -15.11
C GLY A 37 11.75 -21.58 -15.47
N ALA A 38 12.13 -20.81 -14.44
CA ALA A 38 12.30 -19.36 -14.53
C ALA A 38 13.36 -18.90 -15.54
N GLN A 39 14.51 -19.58 -15.61
CA GLN A 39 15.56 -19.25 -16.58
C GLN A 39 15.08 -19.38 -18.03
N ALA A 40 14.28 -20.41 -18.34
CA ALA A 40 13.75 -20.60 -19.68
C ALA A 40 12.76 -19.48 -20.09
N VAL A 41 12.07 -18.87 -19.12
CA VAL A 41 11.24 -17.69 -19.37
C VAL A 41 12.11 -16.47 -19.66
N ALA A 42 13.18 -16.24 -18.89
CA ALA A 42 14.13 -15.16 -19.14
C ALA A 42 14.79 -15.28 -20.54
N ASP A 43 15.23 -16.50 -20.91
CA ASP A 43 15.81 -16.76 -22.23
C ASP A 43 14.80 -16.53 -23.36
N TRP A 44 13.53 -16.90 -23.13
CA TRP A 44 12.45 -16.61 -24.08
C TRP A 44 12.19 -15.11 -24.24
N MET A 45 12.20 -14.33 -23.14
CA MET A 45 12.05 -12.87 -23.20
C MET A 45 13.14 -12.23 -24.07
N LEU A 46 14.40 -12.66 -23.91
CA LEU A 46 15.52 -12.14 -24.72
C LEU A 46 15.38 -12.46 -26.22
N GLY A 47 14.70 -13.55 -26.56
CA GLY A 47 14.45 -13.96 -27.95
C GLY A 47 13.19 -13.36 -28.57
N GLU A 48 12.41 -12.57 -27.82
CA GLU A 48 11.13 -12.05 -28.26
C GLU A 48 11.27 -10.68 -28.96
N SER A 49 10.77 -10.58 -30.19
CA SER A 49 10.77 -9.31 -30.92
C SER A 49 9.61 -8.40 -30.51
N ARG A 50 8.50 -8.97 -30.03
CA ARG A 50 7.35 -8.21 -29.52
C ARG A 50 7.71 -7.48 -28.22
N LEU A 51 7.09 -6.32 -27.98
CA LEU A 51 7.13 -5.72 -26.65
C LEU A 51 6.15 -6.48 -25.73
N LEU A 52 6.66 -7.10 -24.68
CA LEU A 52 5.85 -7.79 -23.69
C LEU A 52 5.17 -6.80 -22.73
N ILE A 53 3.94 -7.09 -22.30
CA ILE A 53 3.17 -6.22 -21.43
C ILE A 53 2.82 -6.92 -20.12
N THR A 54 3.08 -6.25 -19.00
CA THR A 54 2.48 -6.54 -17.69
C THR A 54 1.31 -5.59 -17.45
N ASP A 55 0.13 -6.14 -17.13
CA ASP A 55 -1.00 -5.31 -16.69
C ASP A 55 -0.93 -5.07 -15.17
N THR A 56 -0.95 -3.80 -14.75
CA THR A 56 -0.92 -3.39 -13.34
C THR A 56 -2.28 -2.96 -12.78
N THR A 57 -3.36 -3.10 -13.56
CA THR A 57 -4.71 -2.65 -13.21
C THR A 57 -5.20 -3.19 -11.85
N MET A 58 -4.90 -4.46 -11.56
CA MET A 58 -5.33 -5.13 -10.32
C MET A 58 -4.42 -4.86 -9.10
N ARG A 59 -3.31 -4.12 -9.26
CA ARG A 59 -2.39 -3.76 -8.16
C ARG A 59 -2.04 -2.29 -8.17
N ASP A 60 -1.11 -1.86 -9.03
CA ASP A 60 -0.54 -0.51 -8.92
C ASP A 60 -1.46 0.59 -9.46
N GLY A 61 -2.30 0.27 -10.45
CA GLY A 61 -3.20 1.25 -11.03
C GLY A 61 -4.20 1.78 -9.99
N HIS A 62 -4.91 0.88 -9.31
CA HIS A 62 -5.83 1.28 -8.23
C HIS A 62 -5.11 1.69 -6.93
N GLN A 63 -3.89 1.20 -6.68
CA GLN A 63 -3.07 1.72 -5.56
C GLN A 63 -2.80 3.21 -5.74
N SER A 64 -2.54 3.64 -6.97
CA SER A 64 -2.22 5.02 -7.31
C SER A 64 -3.45 5.93 -7.45
N LEU A 65 -4.55 5.40 -8.00
CA LEU A 65 -5.75 6.20 -8.31
C LEU A 65 -6.84 6.13 -7.23
N LEU A 66 -6.99 4.99 -6.57
CA LEU A 66 -8.15 4.66 -5.72
C LEU A 66 -7.74 4.26 -4.29
N ALA A 67 -6.58 4.73 -3.83
CA ALA A 67 -6.05 4.41 -2.50
C ALA A 67 -6.05 2.90 -2.18
N THR A 68 -5.76 2.07 -3.19
CA THR A 68 -5.71 0.60 -3.09
C THR A 68 -7.04 -0.06 -2.73
N ARG A 69 -8.18 0.64 -2.91
CA ARG A 69 -9.48 0.16 -2.41
C ARG A 69 -10.18 -0.86 -3.31
N MET A 70 -9.63 -1.19 -4.48
CA MET A 70 -10.27 -2.17 -5.36
C MET A 70 -10.40 -3.55 -4.68
N ARG A 71 -11.62 -4.08 -4.68
CA ARG A 71 -12.01 -5.30 -3.99
C ARG A 71 -11.85 -6.54 -4.87
N SER A 72 -11.66 -7.68 -4.21
CA SER A 72 -11.46 -8.98 -4.85
C SER A 72 -12.60 -9.35 -5.79
N ILE A 73 -13.85 -9.07 -5.42
CA ILE A 73 -15.03 -9.42 -6.23
C ILE A 73 -14.99 -8.81 -7.64
N ASP A 74 -14.44 -7.60 -7.78
CA ASP A 74 -14.35 -6.92 -9.07
C ASP A 74 -13.18 -7.48 -9.89
N MET A 75 -12.07 -7.82 -9.25
CA MET A 75 -10.91 -8.47 -9.89
C MET A 75 -11.26 -9.88 -10.41
N ILE A 76 -11.89 -10.70 -9.57
CA ILE A 76 -12.17 -12.10 -9.86
C ILE A 76 -13.22 -12.24 -10.98
N LYS A 77 -14.19 -11.33 -11.06
CA LYS A 77 -15.26 -11.38 -12.07
C LYS A 77 -14.75 -11.27 -13.50
N VAL A 78 -13.71 -10.47 -13.74
CA VAL A 78 -13.15 -10.25 -15.08
C VAL A 78 -11.94 -11.15 -15.39
N ALA A 79 -11.38 -11.82 -14.39
CA ALA A 79 -10.25 -12.73 -14.54
C ALA A 79 -10.43 -13.79 -15.67
N PRO A 80 -11.60 -14.42 -15.85
CA PRO A 80 -11.82 -15.34 -16.98
C PRO A 80 -11.65 -14.67 -18.35
N SER A 81 -12.05 -13.41 -18.50
CA SER A 81 -11.94 -12.64 -19.74
C SER A 81 -10.47 -12.30 -20.05
N TYR A 82 -9.69 -11.99 -19.02
CA TYR A 82 -8.23 -11.83 -19.16
C TYR A 82 -7.58 -13.12 -19.64
N ALA A 83 -7.88 -14.25 -18.99
CA ALA A 83 -7.32 -15.55 -19.32
C ALA A 83 -7.61 -15.95 -20.77
N ALA A 84 -8.85 -15.76 -21.22
CA ALA A 84 -9.27 -16.15 -22.57
C ALA A 84 -8.82 -15.16 -23.66
N ASN A 85 -8.94 -13.86 -23.41
CA ASN A 85 -8.87 -12.86 -24.48
C ASN A 85 -7.52 -12.13 -24.53
N LEU A 86 -6.67 -12.23 -23.49
CA LEU A 86 -5.33 -11.62 -23.45
C LEU A 86 -4.23 -12.61 -23.02
N PRO A 87 -4.15 -13.83 -23.59
CA PRO A 87 -3.17 -14.85 -23.20
C PRO A 87 -1.70 -14.45 -23.47
N GLN A 88 -1.47 -13.39 -24.26
CA GLN A 88 -0.15 -12.88 -24.63
C GLN A 88 0.47 -11.95 -23.58
N LEU A 89 -0.28 -11.54 -22.54
CA LEU A 89 0.30 -10.78 -21.43
C LEU A 89 1.46 -11.56 -20.80
N PHE A 90 2.55 -10.86 -20.49
CA PHE A 90 3.66 -11.45 -19.75
C PHE A 90 3.22 -11.84 -18.35
N SER A 91 2.61 -10.89 -17.64
CA SER A 91 2.04 -11.12 -16.32
C SER A 91 0.88 -10.18 -16.03
N VAL A 92 0.11 -10.51 -15.00
CA VAL A 92 -0.82 -9.59 -14.36
C VAL A 92 -0.30 -9.31 -12.97
N GLU A 93 0.07 -8.06 -12.71
CA GLU A 93 0.46 -7.63 -11.39
C GLU A 93 -0.80 -7.40 -10.55
N CYS A 94 -1.06 -8.32 -9.61
CA CYS A 94 -2.31 -8.35 -8.84
C CYS A 94 -2.09 -8.48 -7.33
N TRP A 95 -0.84 -8.46 -6.86
CA TRP A 95 -0.51 -8.76 -5.46
C TRP A 95 0.71 -8.00 -4.93
N GLY A 96 0.90 -8.04 -3.60
CA GLY A 96 1.97 -7.30 -2.93
C GLY A 96 1.72 -5.79 -2.86
N GLY A 97 2.78 -5.00 -2.65
CA GLY A 97 2.66 -3.55 -2.45
C GLY A 97 1.79 -3.21 -1.22
N ALA A 98 0.81 -2.31 -1.36
CA ALA A 98 -0.12 -1.96 -0.29
C ALA A 98 -1.36 -2.88 -0.21
N THR A 99 -1.56 -3.75 -1.21
CA THR A 99 -2.80 -4.55 -1.32
C THR A 99 -2.98 -5.51 -0.15
N PHE A 100 -1.89 -6.06 0.40
CA PHE A 100 -1.93 -7.03 1.50
C PHE A 100 -2.52 -6.42 2.78
N ASP A 101 -1.97 -5.29 3.24
CA ASP A 101 -2.47 -4.54 4.42
C ASP A 101 -3.89 -4.02 4.17
N VAL A 102 -4.13 -3.39 3.01
CA VAL A 102 -5.41 -2.75 2.71
C VAL A 102 -6.56 -3.76 2.61
N ALA A 103 -6.30 -4.96 2.08
CA ALA A 103 -7.28 -6.04 2.04
C ALA A 103 -7.79 -6.39 3.44
N TYR A 104 -6.89 -6.65 4.39
CA TYR A 104 -7.29 -6.94 5.77
C TYR A 104 -7.86 -5.71 6.49
N ARG A 105 -7.14 -4.58 6.44
CA ARG A 105 -7.43 -3.41 7.26
C ARG A 105 -8.73 -2.72 6.87
N PHE A 106 -8.93 -2.47 5.59
CA PHE A 106 -10.02 -1.62 5.10
C PHE A 106 -11.09 -2.40 4.36
N LEU A 107 -10.69 -3.37 3.53
CA LEU A 107 -11.62 -4.14 2.70
C LEU A 107 -12.22 -5.36 3.42
N GLN A 108 -11.65 -5.74 4.57
CA GLN A 108 -12.11 -6.86 5.39
C GLN A 108 -12.18 -8.18 4.60
N GLU A 109 -11.18 -8.41 3.77
CA GLU A 109 -11.05 -9.61 2.96
C GLU A 109 -9.61 -10.14 3.01
N CYS A 110 -9.47 -11.45 2.83
CA CYS A 110 -8.17 -12.11 2.87
C CYS A 110 -7.43 -11.93 1.53
N PRO A 111 -6.23 -11.35 1.51
CA PRO A 111 -5.44 -11.21 0.29
C PRO A 111 -5.01 -12.58 -0.27
N TRP A 112 -4.81 -13.61 0.56
CA TRP A 112 -4.48 -14.96 0.10
C TRP A 112 -5.64 -15.59 -0.67
N GLN A 113 -6.86 -15.44 -0.16
CA GLN A 113 -8.06 -15.90 -0.87
C GLN A 113 -8.22 -15.17 -2.21
N ARG A 114 -7.93 -13.85 -2.25
CA ARG A 114 -7.90 -13.09 -3.51
C ARG A 114 -6.92 -13.72 -4.51
N LEU A 115 -5.70 -14.06 -4.07
CA LEU A 115 -4.68 -14.68 -4.92
C LEU A 115 -5.15 -16.05 -5.44
N ARG A 116 -5.73 -16.91 -4.59
CA ARG A 116 -6.27 -18.21 -5.02
C ARG A 116 -7.39 -18.07 -6.03
N ASP A 117 -8.37 -17.21 -5.75
CA ASP A 117 -9.52 -17.00 -6.62
C ASP A 117 -9.07 -16.44 -7.98
N ILE A 118 -8.11 -15.50 -7.98
CA ILE A 118 -7.47 -15.00 -9.20
C ILE A 118 -6.73 -16.13 -9.92
N ARG A 119 -5.90 -16.91 -9.22
CA ARG A 119 -5.09 -17.98 -9.81
C ARG A 119 -5.95 -19.03 -10.49
N GLU A 120 -7.07 -19.41 -9.87
CA GLU A 120 -8.05 -20.37 -10.39
C GLU A 120 -8.70 -19.89 -11.69
N LYS A 121 -9.14 -18.62 -11.75
CA LYS A 121 -9.75 -18.03 -12.97
C LYS A 121 -8.71 -17.57 -14.01
N MET A 122 -7.47 -17.44 -13.55
CA MET A 122 -6.19 -17.04 -14.13
C MET A 122 -5.41 -17.91 -15.13
N PRO A 123 -5.65 -19.22 -15.26
CA PRO A 123 -4.63 -20.29 -15.12
C PRO A 123 -3.45 -20.25 -16.10
N ASN A 124 -3.55 -19.53 -17.20
CA ASN A 124 -2.51 -19.38 -18.23
C ASN A 124 -1.60 -18.16 -18.06
N LEU A 125 -2.05 -17.14 -17.31
CA LEU A 125 -1.30 -15.90 -17.08
C LEU A 125 -0.46 -16.00 -15.81
N MET A 126 0.78 -15.50 -15.85
CA MET A 126 1.62 -15.38 -14.65
C MET A 126 1.04 -14.32 -13.73
N THR A 127 0.96 -14.60 -12.43
CA THR A 127 0.68 -13.54 -11.45
C THR A 127 1.98 -12.92 -10.95
N GLN A 128 2.03 -11.60 -10.89
CA GLN A 128 3.18 -10.84 -10.42
C GLN A 128 2.85 -10.12 -9.12
N MET A 129 3.84 -10.05 -8.22
CA MET A 129 3.77 -9.26 -7.01
C MET A 129 4.95 -8.29 -6.86
N LEU A 130 4.70 -7.19 -6.17
CA LEU A 130 5.73 -6.29 -5.67
C LEU A 130 6.13 -6.68 -4.23
N LEU A 131 7.40 -7.05 -4.02
CA LEU A 131 7.95 -7.49 -2.74
C LEU A 131 9.04 -6.52 -2.27
N ARG A 132 8.92 -6.03 -1.04
CA ARG A 132 9.96 -5.20 -0.40
C ARG A 132 10.97 -6.13 0.25
N ALA A 133 12.24 -6.01 -0.14
CA ALA A 133 13.40 -6.75 0.34
C ALA A 133 13.29 -7.33 1.77
N SER A 134 13.74 -6.60 2.80
CA SER A 134 13.74 -7.03 4.20
C SER A 134 12.38 -6.90 4.90
N ASN A 135 11.43 -6.24 4.26
CA ASN A 135 10.13 -5.92 4.86
C ASN A 135 8.99 -6.83 4.34
N GLY A 136 9.24 -7.73 3.40
CA GLY A 136 8.20 -8.50 2.72
C GLY A 136 7.09 -7.60 2.16
N VAL A 137 5.90 -7.68 2.75
CA VAL A 137 4.76 -6.79 2.45
C VAL A 137 4.43 -5.81 3.58
N GLY A 138 5.25 -5.80 4.64
CA GLY A 138 5.13 -4.99 5.86
C GLY A 138 5.86 -3.65 5.85
N TYR A 139 5.96 -3.02 7.02
CA TYR A 139 6.62 -1.72 7.23
C TYR A 139 7.79 -1.74 8.22
N THR A 140 8.13 -2.90 8.77
CA THR A 140 9.27 -3.10 9.70
C THR A 140 10.22 -4.14 9.11
N ASN A 141 11.44 -4.25 9.65
CA ASN A 141 12.31 -5.38 9.28
C ASN A 141 11.83 -6.66 9.94
N TYR A 142 11.89 -7.75 9.20
CA TYR A 142 11.58 -9.07 9.70
C TYR A 142 12.85 -9.93 9.75
N PRO A 143 12.91 -10.89 10.68
CA PRO A 143 13.92 -11.94 10.66
C PRO A 143 13.91 -12.69 9.33
N ASP A 144 15.08 -13.16 8.89
CA ASP A 144 15.24 -13.76 7.55
C ASP A 144 14.29 -14.93 7.30
N ASN A 145 14.09 -15.78 8.31
CA ASN A 145 13.23 -16.96 8.19
C ASN A 145 11.75 -16.60 8.00
N VAL A 146 11.30 -15.43 8.47
CA VAL A 146 9.95 -14.93 8.24
C VAL A 146 9.78 -14.47 6.79
N VAL A 147 10.77 -13.77 6.23
CA VAL A 147 10.76 -13.35 4.81
C VAL A 147 10.79 -14.57 3.89
N GLN A 148 11.69 -15.53 4.18
CA GLN A 148 11.79 -16.79 3.42
C GLN A 148 10.48 -17.59 3.47
N PHE A 149 9.87 -17.72 4.65
CA PHE A 149 8.59 -18.40 4.82
C PHE A 149 7.46 -17.73 4.02
N PHE A 150 7.39 -16.40 4.05
CA PHE A 150 6.41 -15.65 3.27
C PHE A 150 6.58 -15.86 1.76
N VAL A 151 7.81 -15.80 1.25
CA VAL A 151 8.10 -16.01 -0.17
C VAL A 151 7.69 -17.41 -0.62
N ARG A 152 8.04 -18.44 0.15
CA ARG A 152 7.66 -19.84 -0.14
C ARG A 152 6.14 -19.99 -0.18
N GLN A 153 5.44 -19.49 0.83
CA GLN A 153 3.97 -19.55 0.87
C GLN A 153 3.33 -18.80 -0.31
N ALA A 154 3.84 -17.62 -0.67
CA ALA A 154 3.38 -16.86 -1.84
C ALA A 154 3.58 -17.62 -3.16
N ALA A 155 4.74 -18.27 -3.31
CA ALA A 155 5.06 -19.09 -4.48
C ALA A 155 4.14 -20.31 -4.59
N GLU A 156 3.86 -20.98 -3.48
CA GLU A 156 2.94 -22.12 -3.39
C GLU A 156 1.49 -21.72 -3.68
N THR A 157 1.06 -20.57 -3.14
CA THR A 157 -0.32 -20.09 -3.31
C THR A 157 -0.62 -19.68 -4.75
N GLY A 158 0.36 -19.13 -5.48
CA GLY A 158 0.21 -18.89 -6.90
C GLY A 158 0.99 -17.73 -7.50
N VAL A 159 1.88 -17.05 -6.75
CA VAL A 159 2.75 -16.01 -7.30
C VAL A 159 3.81 -16.64 -8.20
N ASP A 160 3.96 -16.10 -9.41
CA ASP A 160 4.87 -16.60 -10.43
C ASP A 160 6.10 -15.69 -10.63
N VAL A 161 5.88 -14.37 -10.55
CA VAL A 161 6.92 -13.34 -10.68
C VAL A 161 6.99 -12.50 -9.41
N PHE A 162 8.18 -12.42 -8.82
CA PHE A 162 8.46 -11.58 -7.66
C PHE A 162 9.36 -10.43 -8.07
N ARG A 163 8.79 -9.22 -8.11
CA ARG A 163 9.57 -7.98 -8.27
C ARG A 163 10.11 -7.56 -6.92
N VAL A 164 11.38 -7.88 -6.67
CA VAL A 164 12.08 -7.61 -5.41
C VAL A 164 12.84 -6.29 -5.53
N PHE A 165 12.52 -5.34 -4.65
CA PHE A 165 13.19 -4.04 -4.60
C PHE A 165 13.54 -3.64 -3.16
N ASP A 166 14.53 -2.77 -3.02
CA ASP A 166 14.91 -2.12 -1.76
C ASP A 166 14.72 -0.60 -1.86
N SER A 167 14.28 0.03 -0.76
CA SER A 167 13.92 1.45 -0.80
C SER A 167 15.09 2.42 -0.98
N LEU A 168 16.32 1.93 -0.80
CA LEU A 168 17.56 2.66 -0.94
C LEU A 168 18.46 2.07 -2.04
N ASN A 169 17.94 1.15 -2.87
CA ASN A 169 18.71 0.37 -3.85
C ASN A 169 19.90 -0.37 -3.22
N TRP A 170 19.70 -0.99 -2.06
CA TRP A 170 20.78 -1.75 -1.43
C TRP A 170 20.64 -3.26 -1.67
N VAL A 171 21.47 -3.79 -2.58
CA VAL A 171 21.40 -5.20 -3.03
C VAL A 171 21.54 -6.20 -1.89
N GLU A 172 22.41 -5.93 -0.92
CA GLU A 172 22.58 -6.79 0.26
C GLU A 172 21.28 -6.97 1.04
N ASN A 173 20.43 -5.94 1.09
CA ASN A 173 19.15 -6.04 1.76
C ASN A 173 18.13 -6.90 0.97
N MET A 174 18.29 -6.99 -0.35
CA MET A 174 17.43 -7.78 -1.24
C MET A 174 17.74 -9.27 -1.22
N ARG A 175 18.97 -9.67 -0.83
CA ARG A 175 19.47 -11.05 -0.94
C ARG A 175 18.55 -12.11 -0.37
N VAL A 176 18.09 -11.92 0.88
CA VAL A 176 17.23 -12.91 1.56
C VAL A 176 15.96 -13.21 0.78
N ALA A 177 15.31 -12.17 0.24
CA ALA A 177 14.10 -12.33 -0.55
C ALA A 177 14.41 -12.91 -1.93
N MET A 178 15.45 -12.42 -2.62
CA MET A 178 15.85 -12.93 -3.93
C MET A 178 16.21 -14.41 -3.90
N ASP A 179 17.08 -14.81 -2.95
CA ASP A 179 17.52 -16.19 -2.79
C ASP A 179 16.32 -17.10 -2.51
N ALA A 180 15.37 -16.68 -1.66
CA ALA A 180 14.15 -17.44 -1.38
C ALA A 180 13.23 -17.60 -2.62
N VAL A 181 13.14 -16.59 -3.49
CA VAL A 181 12.36 -16.69 -4.73
C VAL A 181 13.01 -17.68 -5.69
N ILE A 182 14.33 -17.60 -5.83
CA ILE A 182 15.10 -18.50 -6.70
C ILE A 182 14.97 -19.95 -6.21
N GLU A 183 15.11 -20.18 -4.89
CA GLU A 183 14.90 -21.49 -4.26
C GLU A 183 13.49 -22.04 -4.49
N SER A 184 12.49 -21.17 -4.57
CA SER A 184 11.09 -21.55 -4.82
C SER A 184 10.80 -21.87 -6.30
N GLY A 185 11.80 -21.76 -7.19
CA GLY A 185 11.68 -22.03 -8.62
C GLY A 185 10.86 -20.99 -9.39
N LYS A 186 10.61 -19.82 -8.79
CA LYS A 186 9.82 -18.73 -9.38
C LYS A 186 10.72 -17.67 -10.02
N ILE A 187 10.13 -16.74 -10.76
CA ILE A 187 10.89 -15.70 -11.45
C ILE A 187 11.25 -14.60 -10.45
N CYS A 188 12.54 -14.52 -10.13
CA CYS A 188 13.12 -13.40 -9.40
C CYS A 188 13.42 -12.23 -10.35
N GLU A 189 12.64 -11.16 -10.24
CA GLU A 189 12.93 -9.87 -10.87
C GLU A 189 13.63 -8.95 -9.85
N GLY A 190 14.96 -8.87 -9.95
CA GLY A 190 15.77 -7.99 -9.12
C GLY A 190 15.69 -6.55 -9.63
N THR A 191 15.36 -5.60 -8.76
CA THR A 191 14.90 -4.28 -9.21
C THR A 191 15.83 -3.14 -8.79
N VAL A 192 16.14 -2.25 -9.74
CA VAL A 192 16.76 -0.94 -9.48
C VAL A 192 15.66 0.12 -9.52
N CYS A 193 15.50 0.88 -8.43
CA CYS A 193 14.63 2.06 -8.43
C CYS A 193 15.33 3.26 -9.08
N TYR A 194 14.68 3.89 -10.04
CA TYR A 194 15.18 5.07 -10.73
C TYR A 194 14.85 6.35 -9.94
N THR A 195 15.83 7.24 -9.77
CA THR A 195 15.67 8.54 -9.13
C THR A 195 16.57 9.59 -9.80
N GLY A 196 16.27 10.86 -9.59
CA GLY A 196 17.07 11.95 -10.13
C GLY A 196 16.98 12.08 -11.65
N ASN A 197 18.06 12.60 -12.24
CA ASN A 197 18.17 12.86 -13.67
C ASN A 197 19.60 12.55 -14.12
N MET A 198 19.85 11.33 -14.61
CA MET A 198 21.21 10.90 -14.97
C MET A 198 21.84 11.69 -16.12
N LEU A 199 21.05 12.49 -16.85
CA LEU A 199 21.53 13.38 -17.91
C LEU A 199 21.89 14.78 -17.39
N ASP A 200 21.64 15.06 -16.11
CA ASP A 200 21.99 16.31 -15.46
C ASP A 200 23.38 16.19 -14.82
N PRO A 201 24.41 16.89 -15.34
CA PRO A 201 25.76 16.81 -14.78
C PRO A 201 25.85 17.33 -13.35
N ASP A 202 24.93 18.20 -12.93
CA ASP A 202 24.89 18.77 -11.57
C ASP A 202 24.25 17.80 -10.56
N ARG A 203 23.71 16.65 -11.02
CA ARG A 203 23.15 15.57 -10.19
C ARG A 203 23.82 14.21 -10.44
N SER A 204 25.15 14.19 -10.44
CA SER A 204 25.96 13.00 -10.78
C SER A 204 25.91 11.83 -9.79
N LYS A 205 25.24 11.95 -8.63
CA LYS A 205 25.13 10.84 -7.64
C LYS A 205 24.47 9.60 -8.25
N TYR A 206 23.47 9.80 -9.09
CA TYR A 206 22.68 8.75 -9.74
C TYR A 206 22.90 8.79 -11.26
N ASP A 207 24.15 8.63 -11.68
CA ASP A 207 24.56 8.64 -13.07
C ASP A 207 24.35 7.27 -13.76
N LEU A 208 24.71 7.18 -15.04
CA LEU A 208 24.60 5.93 -15.80
C LEU A 208 25.44 4.79 -15.19
N LYS A 209 26.63 5.10 -14.66
CA LYS A 209 27.53 4.10 -14.06
C LYS A 209 26.90 3.48 -12.82
N TYR A 210 26.24 4.29 -11.99
CA TYR A 210 25.48 3.80 -10.85
C TYR A 210 24.43 2.76 -11.26
N TYR A 211 23.61 3.07 -12.27
CA TYR A 211 22.55 2.16 -12.70
C TYR A 211 23.08 0.86 -13.32
N VAL A 212 24.12 0.94 -14.14
CA VAL A 212 24.75 -0.26 -14.74
C VAL A 212 25.41 -1.12 -13.65
N GLY A 213 26.13 -0.51 -12.69
CA GLY A 213 26.75 -1.24 -11.59
C GLY A 213 25.71 -1.97 -10.71
N MET A 214 24.64 -1.28 -10.33
CA MET A 214 23.52 -1.86 -9.60
C MET A 214 22.89 -3.06 -10.33
N ALA A 215 22.73 -2.95 -11.65
CA ALA A 215 22.19 -4.03 -12.45
C ALA A 215 23.13 -5.24 -12.55
N GLN A 216 24.45 -5.01 -12.59
CA GLN A 216 25.46 -6.07 -12.52
C GLN A 216 25.44 -6.78 -11.15
N ASP A 217 25.29 -6.03 -10.06
CA ASP A 217 25.19 -6.59 -8.71
C ASP A 217 23.91 -7.46 -8.55
N LEU A 218 22.78 -7.00 -9.08
CA LEU A 218 21.53 -7.77 -9.13
C LEU A 218 21.64 -9.05 -9.96
N LYS A 219 22.33 -8.99 -11.09
CA LYS A 219 22.64 -10.18 -11.89
C LYS A 219 23.53 -11.15 -11.12
N ALA A 220 24.57 -10.65 -10.44
CA ALA A 220 25.44 -11.47 -9.61
C ALA A 220 24.70 -12.10 -8.42
N ALA A 221 23.64 -11.45 -7.93
CA ALA A 221 22.72 -11.98 -6.94
C ALA A 221 21.70 -13.01 -7.50
N GLY A 222 21.74 -13.32 -8.80
CA GLY A 222 20.92 -14.38 -9.40
C GLY A 222 19.56 -13.93 -9.95
N ALA A 223 19.35 -12.62 -10.17
CA ALA A 223 18.13 -12.15 -10.82
C ALA A 223 17.95 -12.78 -12.22
N HIS A 224 16.75 -13.27 -12.50
CA HIS A 224 16.38 -13.79 -13.83
C HIS A 224 15.99 -12.65 -14.78
N VAL A 225 15.34 -11.62 -14.24
CA VAL A 225 14.88 -10.42 -14.94
C VAL A 225 15.38 -9.19 -14.17
N LEU A 226 15.82 -8.16 -14.89
CA LEU A 226 16.17 -6.87 -14.31
C LEU A 226 14.94 -5.95 -14.31
N GLY A 227 14.43 -5.62 -13.13
CA GLY A 227 13.41 -4.59 -12.96
C GLY A 227 14.02 -3.19 -13.00
N LEU A 228 13.51 -2.30 -13.87
CA LEU A 228 13.83 -0.87 -13.85
C LEU A 228 12.58 -0.13 -13.37
N LYS A 229 12.56 0.25 -12.08
CA LYS A 229 11.38 0.83 -11.43
C LYS A 229 11.49 2.35 -11.29
N ASP A 230 10.86 3.08 -12.20
CA ASP A 230 10.62 4.51 -12.09
C ASP A 230 9.30 4.80 -11.36
N MET A 231 9.33 4.72 -10.03
CA MET A 231 8.17 4.83 -9.16
C MET A 231 7.48 6.20 -9.15
N ALA A 232 8.12 7.25 -9.71
CA ALA A 232 7.55 8.59 -9.75
C ALA A 232 7.26 9.10 -11.18
N GLY A 233 7.81 8.45 -12.22
CA GLY A 233 7.69 8.91 -13.60
C GLY A 233 8.70 10.00 -13.94
N LEU A 234 9.95 9.82 -13.50
CA LEU A 234 11.08 10.74 -13.68
C LEU A 234 11.92 10.45 -14.93
N LEU A 235 11.90 9.21 -15.43
CA LEU A 235 12.72 8.78 -16.54
C LEU A 235 12.17 9.40 -17.83
N LYS A 236 12.90 10.39 -18.35
CA LYS A 236 12.55 11.10 -19.58
C LYS A 236 12.86 10.22 -20.80
N PRO A 237 12.18 10.40 -21.95
CA PRO A 237 12.42 9.58 -23.14
C PRO A 237 13.88 9.55 -23.60
N ALA A 238 14.58 10.68 -23.59
CA ALA A 238 16.00 10.75 -23.94
C ALA A 238 16.88 9.94 -22.99
N ALA A 239 16.57 9.97 -21.69
CA ALA A 239 17.27 9.20 -20.67
C ALA A 239 16.98 7.70 -20.83
N ALA A 240 15.72 7.31 -21.10
CA ALA A 240 15.35 5.91 -21.33
C ALA A 240 16.14 5.27 -22.47
N ARG A 241 16.33 5.98 -23.60
CA ARG A 241 17.14 5.46 -24.73
C ARG A 241 18.56 5.13 -24.32
N VAL A 242 19.18 6.00 -23.52
CA VAL A 242 20.56 5.82 -23.05
C VAL A 242 20.64 4.69 -22.03
N LEU A 243 19.77 4.72 -21.01
CA LEU A 243 19.80 3.77 -19.91
C LEU A 243 19.48 2.35 -20.37
N VAL A 244 18.35 2.16 -21.06
CA VAL A 244 17.91 0.84 -21.51
C VAL A 244 18.95 0.21 -22.43
N LYS A 245 19.48 0.98 -23.39
CA LYS A 245 20.53 0.50 -24.29
C LYS A 245 21.76 0.01 -23.51
N ALA A 246 22.25 0.82 -22.57
CA ALA A 246 23.40 0.44 -21.74
C ALA A 246 23.11 -0.80 -20.89
N LEU A 247 21.92 -0.91 -20.29
CA LEU A 247 21.54 -2.10 -19.50
C LEU A 247 21.49 -3.36 -20.37
N LYS A 248 20.95 -3.27 -21.59
CA LYS A 248 20.89 -4.38 -22.53
C LYS A 248 22.29 -4.83 -22.99
N GLU A 249 23.18 -3.88 -23.26
CA GLU A 249 24.55 -4.15 -23.72
C GLU A 249 25.45 -4.71 -22.59
N GLU A 250 25.34 -4.18 -21.38
CA GLU A 250 26.30 -4.47 -20.28
C GLU A 250 25.85 -5.57 -19.31
N VAL A 251 24.54 -5.81 -19.17
CA VAL A 251 24.01 -6.72 -18.14
C VAL A 251 23.59 -8.05 -18.74
N GLY A 252 22.92 -8.05 -19.90
CA GLY A 252 22.47 -9.27 -20.59
C GLY A 252 21.31 -10.03 -19.92
N LEU A 253 20.60 -9.41 -18.97
CA LEU A 253 19.30 -9.88 -18.48
C LEU A 253 18.17 -9.22 -19.30
N PRO A 254 16.98 -9.84 -19.41
CA PRO A 254 15.78 -9.14 -19.84
C PRO A 254 15.52 -7.93 -18.93
N VAL A 255 15.15 -6.80 -19.52
CA VAL A 255 14.81 -5.56 -18.80
C VAL A 255 13.29 -5.41 -18.79
N HIS A 256 12.72 -5.31 -17.59
CA HIS A 256 11.30 -5.04 -17.36
C HIS A 256 11.15 -3.62 -16.83
N PHE A 257 10.64 -2.71 -17.66
CA PHE A 257 10.55 -1.30 -17.33
C PHE A 257 9.18 -0.91 -16.78
N HIS A 258 9.20 -0.35 -15.58
CA HIS A 258 8.05 0.15 -14.88
C HIS A 258 8.16 1.67 -14.74
N THR A 259 7.11 2.40 -15.13
CA THR A 259 7.01 3.85 -14.95
C THR A 259 5.60 4.27 -14.54
N HIS A 260 5.49 5.45 -13.94
CA HIS A 260 4.22 6.15 -13.79
C HIS A 260 4.08 7.23 -14.87
N ASP A 261 2.84 7.62 -15.17
CA ASP A 261 2.49 8.63 -16.16
C ASP A 261 2.19 9.99 -15.52
N THR A 262 2.72 10.24 -14.32
CA THR A 262 2.41 11.43 -13.51
C THR A 262 2.69 12.72 -14.27
N SER A 263 3.78 12.74 -15.03
CA SER A 263 4.18 13.87 -15.86
C SER A 263 3.46 13.94 -17.22
N GLY A 264 2.70 12.91 -17.59
CA GLY A 264 2.06 12.75 -18.90
C GLY A 264 3.03 12.31 -20.01
N MET A 265 4.25 11.92 -19.64
CA MET A 265 5.31 11.51 -20.59
C MET A 265 5.65 10.02 -20.50
N GLY A 266 4.99 9.25 -19.64
CA GLY A 266 5.32 7.84 -19.40
C GLY A 266 5.15 6.97 -20.65
N GLY A 267 4.07 7.19 -21.42
CA GLY A 267 3.87 6.50 -22.70
C GLY A 267 4.99 6.78 -23.71
N ALA A 268 5.44 8.04 -23.82
CA ALA A 268 6.56 8.40 -24.69
C ALA A 268 7.89 7.78 -24.22
N THR A 269 8.09 7.67 -22.90
CA THR A 269 9.25 7.00 -22.32
C THR A 269 9.22 5.50 -22.61
N ILE A 270 8.05 4.85 -22.54
CA ILE A 270 7.89 3.43 -22.94
C ILE A 270 8.27 3.22 -24.40
N LEU A 271 7.78 4.06 -25.32
CA LEU A 271 8.14 3.93 -26.74
C LEU A 271 9.65 4.11 -26.97
N ALA A 272 10.26 5.07 -26.27
CA ALA A 272 11.70 5.30 -26.32
C ALA A 272 12.51 4.11 -25.75
N ALA A 273 12.00 3.45 -24.70
CA ALA A 273 12.57 2.23 -24.15
C ALA A 273 12.39 1.04 -25.09
N ALA A 274 11.24 0.92 -25.76
CA ALA A 274 10.94 -0.11 -26.76
C ALA A 274 11.91 -0.02 -27.95
N ASP A 275 12.14 1.18 -28.48
CA ASP A 275 13.14 1.43 -29.53
C ASP A 275 14.58 1.05 -29.09
N ALA A 276 14.87 1.14 -27.79
CA ALA A 276 16.16 0.79 -27.20
C ALA A 276 16.27 -0.69 -26.81
N GLY A 277 15.23 -1.49 -27.05
CA GLY A 277 15.24 -2.94 -26.85
C GLY A 277 14.80 -3.40 -25.45
N VAL A 278 14.00 -2.62 -24.71
CA VAL A 278 13.38 -3.10 -23.46
C VAL A 278 12.46 -4.28 -23.74
N ASP A 279 12.53 -5.35 -22.93
CA ASP A 279 11.84 -6.61 -23.21
C ASP A 279 10.37 -6.57 -22.79
N ALA A 280 10.09 -6.01 -21.61
CA ALA A 280 8.74 -5.89 -21.07
C ALA A 280 8.48 -4.51 -20.47
N VAL A 281 7.22 -4.07 -20.47
CA VAL A 281 6.78 -2.84 -19.79
C VAL A 281 5.51 -3.03 -18.98
N ASP A 282 5.38 -2.23 -17.93
CA ASP A 282 4.15 -2.13 -17.14
C ASP A 282 3.20 -1.06 -17.73
N CYS A 283 1.96 -1.47 -18.00
CA CYS A 283 0.86 -0.60 -18.41
C CYS A 283 -0.39 -0.89 -17.57
N ALA A 284 -1.37 0.01 -17.58
CA ALA A 284 -2.69 -0.23 -16.98
C ALA A 284 -3.79 -0.11 -18.04
N MET A 285 -4.92 -0.80 -17.81
CA MET A 285 -6.15 -0.65 -18.60
C MET A 285 -6.59 0.80 -18.61
N ASP A 286 -7.14 1.28 -19.73
CA ASP A 286 -7.37 2.71 -19.97
C ASP A 286 -8.20 3.39 -18.86
N ALA A 287 -9.19 2.68 -18.31
CA ALA A 287 -10.01 3.18 -17.21
C ALA A 287 -9.25 3.41 -15.90
N LEU A 288 -8.05 2.87 -15.74
CA LEU A 288 -7.20 2.88 -14.54
C LEU A 288 -5.75 3.26 -14.86
N SER A 289 -5.48 3.89 -15.99
CA SER A 289 -4.18 4.42 -16.40
C SER A 289 -4.09 5.94 -16.25
N GLY A 290 -2.92 6.50 -16.59
CA GLY A 290 -2.67 7.94 -16.62
C GLY A 290 -2.52 8.57 -15.24
N ASN A 291 -2.13 9.85 -15.22
CA ASN A 291 -1.81 10.58 -13.98
C ASN A 291 -0.83 9.75 -13.13
N THR A 292 -1.11 9.58 -11.84
CA THR A 292 -0.23 8.81 -10.95
C THR A 292 -0.23 7.30 -11.23
N SER A 293 -1.01 6.78 -12.17
CA SER A 293 -0.98 5.38 -12.60
C SER A 293 0.07 5.12 -13.69
N GLN A 294 0.13 3.91 -14.21
CA GLN A 294 0.94 3.54 -15.37
C GLN A 294 0.39 4.16 -16.67
N PRO A 295 1.20 4.21 -17.75
CA PRO A 295 0.73 4.52 -19.08
C PRO A 295 -0.39 3.59 -19.58
N THR A 296 -1.21 4.12 -20.47
CA THR A 296 -2.40 3.45 -21.03
C THR A 296 -2.03 2.28 -21.95
N ILE A 297 -2.44 1.07 -21.59
CA ILE A 297 -2.18 -0.15 -22.39
C ILE A 297 -2.73 -0.02 -23.81
N GLY A 298 -3.97 0.44 -23.99
CA GLY A 298 -4.57 0.58 -25.31
C GLY A 298 -3.80 1.55 -26.21
N SER A 299 -3.27 2.63 -25.64
CA SER A 299 -2.47 3.61 -26.37
C SER A 299 -1.09 3.08 -26.76
N VAL A 300 -0.43 2.36 -25.85
CA VAL A 300 0.89 1.75 -26.14
C VAL A 300 0.76 0.66 -27.20
N VAL A 301 -0.27 -0.19 -27.10
CA VAL A 301 -0.55 -1.24 -28.09
C VAL A 301 -0.80 -0.63 -29.47
N GLU A 302 -1.71 0.35 -29.58
CA GLU A 302 -2.02 1.01 -30.85
C GLU A 302 -0.81 1.76 -31.44
N ALA A 303 0.03 2.37 -30.61
CA ALA A 303 1.23 3.07 -31.06
C ALA A 303 2.30 2.12 -31.65
N LEU A 304 2.29 0.84 -31.26
CA LEU A 304 3.24 -0.18 -31.74
C LEU A 304 2.68 -1.07 -32.84
N THR A 305 1.38 -0.96 -33.17
CA THR A 305 0.74 -1.73 -34.24
C THR A 305 1.48 -1.60 -35.56
N GLY A 306 1.84 -2.72 -36.18
CA GLY A 306 2.55 -2.74 -37.47
C GLY A 306 4.02 -2.35 -37.42
N THR A 307 4.58 -2.17 -36.22
CA THR A 307 6.04 -2.02 -36.00
C THR A 307 6.68 -3.37 -35.70
N GLU A 308 8.02 -3.44 -35.65
CA GLU A 308 8.74 -4.64 -35.21
C GLU A 308 8.42 -5.03 -33.76
N ARG A 309 8.06 -4.05 -32.92
CA ARG A 309 7.75 -4.21 -31.49
C ARG A 309 6.24 -4.39 -31.24
N ASP A 310 5.44 -4.71 -32.26
CA ASP A 310 4.00 -4.97 -32.11
C ASP A 310 3.76 -6.00 -30.98
N THR A 311 2.84 -5.70 -30.06
CA THR A 311 2.60 -6.53 -28.87
C THR A 311 1.84 -7.82 -29.20
N GLY A 312 1.09 -7.83 -30.30
CA GLY A 312 0.17 -8.93 -30.64
C GLY A 312 -1.04 -9.07 -29.71
N LEU A 313 -1.32 -8.08 -28.86
CA LEU A 313 -2.53 -8.05 -28.02
C LEU A 313 -3.75 -7.56 -28.81
N ASP A 314 -4.91 -8.15 -28.55
CA ASP A 314 -6.17 -7.72 -29.19
C ASP A 314 -6.68 -6.42 -28.56
N ILE A 315 -6.66 -5.34 -29.34
CA ILE A 315 -7.15 -4.03 -28.91
C ILE A 315 -8.66 -4.02 -28.62
N GLN A 316 -9.46 -4.86 -29.27
CA GLN A 316 -10.90 -4.95 -28.98
C GLN A 316 -11.14 -5.60 -27.62
N ALA A 317 -10.38 -6.65 -27.28
CA ALA A 317 -10.40 -7.24 -25.95
C ALA A 317 -9.97 -6.24 -24.87
N ILE A 318 -8.89 -5.48 -25.11
CA ILE A 318 -8.43 -4.41 -24.20
C ILE A 318 -9.54 -3.39 -23.96
N ARG A 319 -10.16 -2.85 -25.03
CA ARG A 319 -11.25 -1.88 -24.91
C ARG A 319 -12.46 -2.45 -24.16
N ALA A 320 -12.84 -3.69 -24.44
CA ALA A 320 -13.96 -4.35 -23.77
C ALA A 320 -13.71 -4.56 -22.27
N ILE A 321 -12.50 -4.97 -21.88
CA ILE A 321 -12.08 -5.10 -20.49
C ILE A 321 -11.98 -3.73 -19.82
N SER A 322 -11.45 -2.72 -20.51
CA SER A 322 -11.40 -1.34 -20.00
C SER A 322 -12.79 -0.76 -19.73
N ASN A 323 -13.78 -1.03 -20.60
CA ASN A 323 -15.17 -0.63 -20.37
C ASN A 323 -15.76 -1.25 -19.08
N TYR A 324 -15.38 -2.49 -18.76
CA TYR A 324 -15.73 -3.10 -17.47
C TYR A 324 -15.11 -2.32 -16.31
N TRP A 325 -13.81 -2.02 -16.40
CA TRP A 325 -13.09 -1.28 -15.37
C TRP A 325 -13.61 0.15 -15.19
N GLU A 326 -14.07 0.83 -16.24
CA GLU A 326 -14.71 2.14 -16.15
C GLU A 326 -15.93 2.08 -15.22
N ARG A 327 -16.80 1.08 -15.40
CA ARG A 327 -17.97 0.85 -14.53
C ARG A 327 -17.63 0.35 -13.14
N VAL A 328 -16.55 -0.42 -13.00
CA VAL A 328 -16.04 -0.77 -11.67
C VAL A 328 -15.61 0.49 -10.93
N ARG A 329 -14.81 1.35 -11.58
CA ARG A 329 -14.23 2.59 -11.02
C ARG A 329 -15.28 3.56 -10.49
N GLU A 330 -16.46 3.63 -11.12
CA GLU A 330 -17.60 4.43 -10.62
C GLU A 330 -17.96 4.11 -9.15
N ASN A 331 -17.84 2.85 -8.73
CA ASN A 331 -18.15 2.43 -7.36
C ASN A 331 -17.11 2.91 -6.33
N TYR A 332 -15.98 3.45 -6.78
CA TYR A 332 -14.86 3.91 -5.96
C TYR A 332 -14.73 5.43 -5.94
N ALA A 333 -15.76 6.17 -6.36
CA ALA A 333 -15.77 7.65 -6.40
C ALA A 333 -15.30 8.33 -5.10
N ALA A 334 -15.54 7.70 -3.94
CA ALA A 334 -15.10 8.22 -2.64
C ALA A 334 -13.57 8.23 -2.45
N PHE A 335 -12.84 7.47 -3.25
CA PHE A 335 -11.40 7.19 -3.10
C PHE A 335 -10.55 7.74 -4.25
N GLU A 336 -11.15 8.44 -5.21
CA GLU A 336 -10.44 9.08 -6.31
C GLU A 336 -9.35 10.03 -5.81
N SER A 337 -8.18 9.99 -6.48
CA SER A 337 -7.04 10.86 -6.18
C SER A 337 -7.32 12.34 -6.45
N GLY A 338 -8.31 12.64 -7.30
CA GLY A 338 -8.74 13.99 -7.63
C GLY A 338 -7.82 14.75 -8.59
N LEU A 339 -6.79 14.10 -9.16
CA LEU A 339 -5.97 14.69 -10.21
C LEU A 339 -6.72 14.68 -11.55
N GLN A 340 -6.93 15.86 -12.13
CA GLN A 340 -7.63 16.03 -13.41
C GLN A 340 -6.69 16.05 -14.62
N SER A 341 -5.38 16.22 -14.39
CA SER A 341 -4.38 16.36 -15.44
C SER A 341 -3.00 15.90 -14.96
N PRO A 342 -2.06 15.66 -15.90
CA PRO A 342 -0.66 15.46 -15.58
C PRO A 342 -0.06 16.62 -14.77
N ALA A 343 0.98 16.31 -14.00
CA ALA A 343 1.70 17.25 -13.15
C ALA A 343 3.23 17.11 -13.35
N SER A 344 3.83 18.08 -14.05
CA SER A 344 5.28 18.14 -14.25
C SER A 344 6.06 18.51 -12.97
N GLU A 345 5.37 18.99 -11.92
CA GLU A 345 5.93 19.25 -10.58
C GLU A 345 6.61 17.99 -10.00
N VAL A 346 6.27 16.80 -10.50
CA VAL A 346 6.95 15.55 -10.11
C VAL A 346 8.46 15.55 -10.39
N TYR A 347 8.94 16.31 -11.38
CA TYR A 347 10.37 16.46 -11.64
C TYR A 347 11.10 17.34 -10.61
N LEU A 348 10.35 18.09 -9.79
CA LEU A 348 10.87 18.85 -8.64
C LEU A 348 10.88 17.96 -7.39
N HIS A 349 9.71 17.49 -6.97
CA HIS A 349 9.55 16.85 -5.67
C HIS A 349 9.84 15.35 -5.68
N GLU A 350 9.79 14.69 -6.84
CA GLU A 350 10.11 13.26 -6.98
C GLU A 350 9.31 12.35 -6.04
N MET A 351 8.03 12.68 -5.80
CA MET A 351 7.14 11.87 -4.96
C MET A 351 6.56 10.75 -5.82
N PRO A 352 6.66 9.48 -5.40
CA PRO A 352 5.97 8.39 -6.06
C PRO A 352 4.45 8.60 -6.09
N GLY A 353 3.76 7.98 -7.04
CA GLY A 353 2.30 8.14 -7.22
C GLY A 353 1.50 7.96 -5.92
N GLY A 354 1.66 6.82 -5.25
CA GLY A 354 0.98 6.55 -3.98
C GLY A 354 1.39 7.49 -2.83
N GLN A 355 2.63 7.98 -2.81
CA GLN A 355 3.08 8.93 -1.80
C GLN A 355 2.41 10.29 -1.99
N PHE A 356 2.27 10.77 -3.24
CA PHE A 356 1.62 12.04 -3.55
C PHE A 356 0.18 12.08 -3.00
N THR A 357 -0.63 11.07 -3.33
CA THR A 357 -2.04 11.00 -2.88
C THR A 357 -2.16 10.88 -1.37
N ASN A 358 -1.30 10.06 -0.75
CA ASN A 358 -1.30 9.91 0.70
C ASN A 358 -0.86 11.19 1.43
N LEU A 359 0.21 11.83 0.98
CA LEU A 359 0.74 13.06 1.57
C LEU A 359 -0.25 14.21 1.44
N LYS A 360 -0.95 14.32 0.32
CA LYS A 360 -2.03 15.31 0.15
C LYS A 360 -3.17 15.11 1.13
N SER A 361 -3.58 13.85 1.35
CA SER A 361 -4.58 13.53 2.37
C SER A 361 -4.09 13.84 3.79
N GLN A 362 -2.81 13.64 4.08
CA GLN A 362 -2.20 13.98 5.38
C GLN A 362 -2.12 15.49 5.58
N ALA A 363 -1.63 16.24 4.60
CA ALA A 363 -1.58 17.70 4.62
C ALA A 363 -2.96 18.29 4.92
N ARG A 364 -4.00 17.81 4.23
CA ARG A 364 -5.39 18.22 4.52
C ARG A 364 -5.83 17.92 5.95
N SER A 365 -5.52 16.74 6.48
CA SER A 365 -5.87 16.39 7.87
C SER A 365 -5.18 17.27 8.92
N MET A 366 -4.08 17.93 8.54
CA MET A 366 -3.33 18.87 9.37
C MET A 366 -3.68 20.34 9.09
N GLY A 367 -4.66 20.61 8.21
CA GLY A 367 -5.03 21.98 7.83
C GLY A 367 -4.00 22.67 6.91
N LEU A 368 -3.14 21.90 6.23
CA LEU A 368 -2.10 22.39 5.33
C LEU A 368 -2.46 22.24 3.84
N GLU A 369 -3.74 22.03 3.51
CA GLU A 369 -4.19 21.83 2.13
C GLU A 369 -3.87 23.05 1.24
N ASP A 370 -4.13 24.26 1.75
CA ASP A 370 -3.86 25.51 1.03
C ASP A 370 -2.35 25.81 0.87
N ARG A 371 -1.49 25.09 1.60
CA ARG A 371 -0.02 25.20 1.57
C ARG A 371 0.64 24.03 0.82
N TRP A 372 -0.11 23.33 -0.05
CA TRP A 372 0.38 22.14 -0.74
C TRP A 372 1.70 22.36 -1.50
N HIS A 373 1.84 23.48 -2.21
CA HIS A 373 3.07 23.77 -2.96
C HIS A 373 4.28 24.01 -2.04
N GLU A 374 4.07 24.54 -0.83
CA GLU A 374 5.14 24.63 0.18
C GLU A 374 5.54 23.23 0.68
N VAL A 375 4.57 22.31 0.84
CA VAL A 375 4.85 20.91 1.19
C VAL A 375 5.63 20.21 0.08
N ALA A 376 5.28 20.46 -1.19
CA ALA A 376 6.01 19.90 -2.33
C ALA A 376 7.46 20.40 -2.40
N GLN A 377 7.69 21.70 -2.17
CA GLN A 377 9.02 22.27 -2.09
C GLN A 377 9.80 21.72 -0.89
N ALA A 378 9.20 21.70 0.30
CA ALA A 378 9.83 21.15 1.50
C ALA A 378 10.21 19.67 1.32
N TYR A 379 9.42 18.89 0.58
CA TYR A 379 9.76 17.50 0.25
C TYR A 379 11.02 17.40 -0.62
N ALA A 380 11.17 18.29 -1.60
CA ALA A 380 12.40 18.38 -2.40
C ALA A 380 13.60 18.80 -1.54
N ASP A 381 13.41 19.77 -0.64
CA ASP A 381 14.45 20.26 0.26
C ASP A 381 14.89 19.17 1.24
N VAL A 382 13.95 18.44 1.84
CA VAL A 382 14.24 17.29 2.72
C VAL A 382 15.01 16.21 2.00
N ASN A 383 14.68 15.91 0.75
CA ASN A 383 15.48 14.96 -0.04
C ASN A 383 16.94 15.40 -0.14
N ARG A 384 17.20 16.70 -0.34
CA ARG A 384 18.57 17.24 -0.34
C ARG A 384 19.22 17.18 1.03
N LEU A 385 18.49 17.52 2.09
CA LEU A 385 18.97 17.42 3.48
C LEU A 385 19.40 15.99 3.84
N PHE A 386 18.68 14.98 3.35
CA PHE A 386 19.00 13.57 3.56
C PHE A 386 20.08 13.02 2.61
N GLY A 387 20.68 13.87 1.78
CA GLY A 387 21.81 13.51 0.92
C GLY A 387 21.42 13.03 -0.48
N ASP A 388 20.24 13.39 -0.98
CA ASP A 388 19.63 12.95 -2.24
C ASP A 388 19.44 11.42 -2.27
N ILE A 389 18.27 10.95 -1.83
CA ILE A 389 18.00 9.51 -1.67
C ILE A 389 17.01 8.98 -2.72
N VAL A 390 17.02 7.66 -2.91
CA VAL A 390 15.93 6.95 -3.57
C VAL A 390 14.69 7.05 -2.68
N LYS A 391 13.55 7.47 -3.26
CA LYS A 391 12.31 7.74 -2.53
C LYS A 391 11.21 6.80 -2.99
N VAL A 392 11.08 5.67 -2.32
CA VAL A 392 10.01 4.69 -2.51
C VAL A 392 9.62 4.15 -1.14
N THR A 393 8.49 3.47 -0.99
CA THR A 393 8.09 3.01 0.35
C THR A 393 9.16 2.09 0.98
N PRO A 394 9.58 2.30 2.24
CA PRO A 394 9.14 3.35 3.17
C PRO A 394 9.94 4.68 3.14
N SER A 395 11.10 4.79 2.48
CA SER A 395 11.91 6.03 2.45
C SER A 395 11.14 7.28 1.98
N SER A 396 10.22 7.15 1.02
CA SER A 396 9.34 8.25 0.58
C SER A 396 8.42 8.77 1.68
N LYS A 397 7.96 7.88 2.57
CA LYS A 397 7.15 8.27 3.74
C LYS A 397 7.99 9.11 4.69
N VAL A 398 9.23 8.71 4.97
CA VAL A 398 10.14 9.43 5.88
C VAL A 398 10.39 10.86 5.40
N VAL A 399 10.63 11.04 4.09
CA VAL A 399 10.76 12.38 3.48
C VAL A 399 9.47 13.18 3.64
N GLY A 400 8.30 12.53 3.46
CA GLY A 400 6.99 13.17 3.64
C GLY A 400 6.71 13.62 5.07
N ASP A 401 6.99 12.78 6.06
CA ASP A 401 6.79 13.08 7.48
C ASP A 401 7.63 14.31 7.89
N MET A 402 8.89 14.36 7.46
CA MET A 402 9.78 15.51 7.71
C MET A 402 9.30 16.77 6.97
N ALA A 403 8.86 16.66 5.71
CA ALA A 403 8.37 17.80 4.94
C ALA A 403 7.13 18.43 5.58
N LEU A 404 6.16 17.61 6.00
CA LEU A 404 4.97 18.09 6.72
C LEU A 404 5.35 18.79 8.02
N MET A 405 6.29 18.21 8.79
CA MET A 405 6.76 18.82 10.03
C MET A 405 7.42 20.18 9.77
N MET A 406 8.28 20.28 8.75
CA MET A 406 8.93 21.54 8.39
C MET A 406 7.91 22.62 8.04
N VAL A 407 6.91 22.31 7.22
CA VAL A 407 5.87 23.28 6.85
C VAL A 407 4.98 23.65 8.05
N ALA A 408 4.60 22.66 8.86
CA ALA A 408 3.77 22.89 10.05
C ALA A 408 4.44 23.80 11.08
N GLN A 409 5.76 23.65 11.26
CA GLN A 409 6.55 24.40 12.23
C GLN A 409 7.29 25.61 11.63
N ASN A 410 7.13 25.87 10.33
CA ASN A 410 7.85 26.89 9.57
C ASN A 410 9.38 26.78 9.73
N LEU A 411 9.91 25.56 9.70
CA LEU A 411 11.34 25.28 9.78
C LEU A 411 11.99 25.42 8.41
N THR A 412 13.13 26.09 8.35
CA THR A 412 13.96 26.13 7.14
C THR A 412 14.99 25.00 7.12
N PRO A 413 15.50 24.60 5.95
CA PRO A 413 16.57 23.60 5.85
C PRO A 413 17.81 23.93 6.69
N GLU A 414 18.16 25.20 6.79
CA GLU A 414 19.31 25.68 7.57
C GLU A 414 19.11 25.45 9.08
N GLN A 415 17.90 25.71 9.59
CA GLN A 415 17.56 25.43 10.99
C GLN A 415 17.59 23.93 11.29
N VAL A 416 17.19 23.09 10.33
CA VAL A 416 17.22 21.64 10.49
C VAL A 416 18.64 21.12 10.71
N VAL A 417 19.63 21.65 9.99
CA VAL A 417 21.04 21.22 10.11
C VAL A 417 21.83 21.94 11.20
N ASP A 418 21.36 23.11 11.65
CA ASP A 418 22.06 23.91 12.68
C ASP A 418 22.15 23.15 14.02
N PRO A 419 23.36 22.82 14.52
CA PRO A 419 23.51 22.13 15.80
C PRO A 419 23.00 22.95 17.01
N GLY A 420 22.88 24.27 16.88
CA GLY A 420 22.36 25.17 17.92
C GLY A 420 20.83 25.28 17.95
N PHE A 421 20.13 24.73 16.96
CA PHE A 421 18.67 24.78 16.86
C PHE A 421 18.06 23.40 17.18
N ASP A 422 17.23 23.33 18.23
CA ASP A 422 16.59 22.08 18.62
C ASP A 422 15.44 21.74 17.67
N VAL A 423 15.42 20.49 17.20
CA VAL A 423 14.43 19.96 16.26
C VAL A 423 13.92 18.63 16.78
N SER A 424 12.61 18.54 16.98
CA SER A 424 11.95 17.28 17.34
C SER A 424 11.69 16.45 16.09
N PHE A 425 12.69 15.70 15.63
CA PHE A 425 12.57 14.85 14.44
C PHE A 425 11.45 13.81 14.58
N PRO A 426 10.71 13.48 13.50
CA PRO A 426 9.76 12.38 13.51
C PRO A 426 10.47 11.04 13.76
N ASP A 427 9.81 10.10 14.45
CA ASP A 427 10.37 8.77 14.75
C ASP A 427 10.84 8.03 13.48
N SER A 428 10.14 8.21 12.37
CA SER A 428 10.49 7.63 11.07
C SER A 428 11.82 8.15 10.53
N VAL A 429 12.17 9.41 10.81
CA VAL A 429 13.47 9.99 10.45
C VAL A 429 14.57 9.43 11.36
N ILE A 430 14.29 9.33 12.66
CA ILE A 430 15.24 8.76 13.64
C ILE A 430 15.54 7.31 13.28
N ASP A 431 14.50 6.52 13.01
CA ASP A 431 14.61 5.11 12.65
C ASP A 431 15.41 4.89 11.37
N MET A 432 15.15 5.69 10.33
CA MET A 432 15.91 5.68 9.08
C MET A 432 17.39 6.03 9.31
N MET A 433 17.66 7.11 10.04
CA MET A 433 19.04 7.57 10.32
C MET A 433 19.80 6.61 11.23
N ARG A 434 19.11 5.82 12.06
CA ARG A 434 19.69 4.71 12.84
C ARG A 434 20.16 3.56 11.96
N GLY A 435 19.74 3.52 10.70
CA GLY A 435 20.12 2.48 9.72
C GLY A 435 19.07 1.39 9.54
N ASN A 436 17.88 1.51 10.16
CA ASN A 436 16.85 0.47 10.07
C ASN A 436 16.23 0.35 8.67
N LEU A 437 16.37 1.34 7.79
CA LEU A 437 15.97 1.19 6.38
C LEU A 437 17.11 0.70 5.47
N GLY A 438 18.29 0.43 6.03
CA GLY A 438 19.50 0.11 5.28
C GLY A 438 20.37 1.34 5.00
N GLN A 439 21.27 1.21 4.03
CA GLN A 439 22.28 2.21 3.70
C GLN A 439 22.02 2.84 2.32
N PRO A 440 21.94 4.17 2.21
CA PRO A 440 21.83 4.84 0.92
C PRO A 440 23.20 4.86 0.21
N PRO A 441 23.23 4.94 -1.13
CA PRO A 441 24.47 5.15 -1.88
C PRO A 441 25.19 6.40 -1.38
N GLY A 442 26.47 6.27 -1.05
CA GLY A 442 27.30 7.35 -0.49
C GLY A 442 27.11 7.63 1.01
N GLY A 443 26.22 6.90 1.70
CA GLY A 443 25.97 7.05 3.14
C GLY A 443 25.12 8.28 3.52
N TRP A 444 24.88 8.44 4.81
CA TRP A 444 24.11 9.54 5.37
C TRP A 444 24.97 10.81 5.60
N PRO A 445 24.41 12.02 5.47
CA PRO A 445 25.11 13.25 5.87
C PRO A 445 25.47 13.22 7.36
N GLN A 446 26.76 13.06 7.68
CA GLN A 446 27.25 12.73 9.02
C GLN A 446 26.82 13.73 10.11
N ALA A 447 26.86 15.03 9.82
CA ALA A 447 26.46 16.06 10.78
C ALA A 447 24.96 15.97 11.14
N LEU A 448 24.11 15.73 10.14
CA LEU A 448 22.68 15.57 10.35
C LEU A 448 22.38 14.25 11.08
N GLN A 449 23.01 13.15 10.67
CA GLN A 449 22.85 11.85 11.34
C GLN A 449 23.23 11.93 12.82
N ALA A 450 24.35 12.56 13.16
CA ALA A 450 24.79 12.76 14.54
C ALA A 450 23.79 13.61 15.35
N LYS A 451 23.22 14.67 14.74
CA LYS A 451 22.19 15.51 15.38
C LYS A 451 20.90 14.72 15.65
N VAL A 452 20.43 13.96 14.67
CA VAL A 452 19.20 13.15 14.78
C VAL A 452 19.37 12.07 15.86
N LEU A 453 20.51 11.39 15.89
CA LEU A 453 20.77 10.26 16.79
C LEU A 453 21.24 10.67 18.19
N LYS A 454 21.57 11.95 18.43
CA LYS A 454 21.98 12.47 19.76
C LYS A 454 23.08 11.63 20.43
N GLY A 455 24.01 11.08 19.65
CA GLY A 455 25.12 10.25 20.13
C GLY A 455 24.88 8.74 20.10
N GLU A 456 23.70 8.26 19.71
CA GLU A 456 23.49 6.83 19.41
C GLU A 456 24.30 6.41 18.17
N ALA A 457 24.90 5.22 18.22
CA ALA A 457 25.65 4.66 17.10
C ALA A 457 24.69 4.09 16.04
N PRO A 458 24.84 4.45 14.74
CA PRO A 458 24.03 3.88 13.68
C PRO A 458 24.46 2.44 13.34
N ILE A 459 23.48 1.64 12.89
CA ILE A 459 23.69 0.34 12.27
C ILE A 459 24.20 0.58 10.84
N THR A 460 25.20 -0.19 10.41
CA THR A 460 25.87 -0.03 9.09
C THR A 460 25.80 -1.27 8.21
N ASP A 461 25.45 -2.41 8.80
CA ASP A 461 25.18 -3.67 8.14
C ASP A 461 23.66 -3.93 8.04
N ARG A 462 23.27 -5.10 7.55
CA ARG A 462 21.88 -5.39 7.15
C ARG A 462 20.97 -5.46 8.39
N PRO A 463 19.90 -4.66 8.50
CA PRO A 463 19.06 -4.63 9.69
C PRO A 463 18.50 -5.99 10.12
N GLY A 464 18.09 -6.82 9.15
CA GLY A 464 17.56 -8.15 9.42
C GLY A 464 18.59 -9.15 9.99
N ALA A 465 19.90 -8.90 9.81
CA ALA A 465 20.95 -9.80 10.28
C ALA A 465 21.06 -9.83 11.82
N HIS A 466 20.58 -8.78 12.49
CA HIS A 466 20.57 -8.68 13.96
C HIS A 466 19.30 -9.24 14.59
N LEU A 467 18.30 -9.61 13.78
CA LEU A 467 17.05 -10.11 14.30
C LEU A 467 17.12 -11.64 14.46
N PRO A 468 16.89 -12.18 15.68
CA PRO A 468 16.93 -13.61 15.87
C PRO A 468 15.82 -14.30 15.07
N PRO A 469 16.07 -15.50 14.53
CA PRO A 469 15.03 -16.29 13.89
C PRO A 469 13.84 -16.53 14.82
N VAL A 470 12.65 -16.51 14.23
CA VAL A 470 11.40 -16.74 14.96
C VAL A 470 11.03 -18.22 14.95
N ASP A 471 10.56 -18.75 16.07
CA ASP A 471 9.92 -20.07 16.12
C ASP A 471 8.49 -19.98 15.55
N LEU A 472 8.34 -20.36 14.29
CA LEU A 472 7.08 -20.26 13.55
C LEU A 472 5.98 -21.13 14.16
N GLU A 473 6.32 -22.31 14.68
CA GLU A 473 5.34 -23.24 15.25
C GLU A 473 4.93 -22.83 16.67
N ASP A 474 5.83 -22.21 17.44
CA ASP A 474 5.46 -21.56 18.70
C ASP A 474 4.48 -20.41 18.48
N ILE A 475 4.73 -19.55 17.48
CA ILE A 475 3.80 -18.47 17.12
C ILE A 475 2.48 -19.03 16.62
N ARG A 476 2.48 -20.05 15.75
CA ARG A 476 1.27 -20.69 15.26
C ARG A 476 0.39 -21.19 16.41
N ARG A 477 1.00 -21.87 17.40
CA ARG A 477 0.31 -22.37 18.58
C ARG A 477 -0.31 -21.23 19.38
N LYS A 478 0.46 -20.19 19.70
CA LYS A 478 -0.03 -19.00 20.43
C LYS A 478 -1.16 -18.29 19.70
N LEU A 479 -1.03 -18.12 18.38
CA LEU A 479 -2.07 -17.50 17.56
C LEU A 479 -3.34 -18.36 17.53
N SER A 480 -3.22 -19.68 17.49
CA SER A 480 -4.37 -20.58 17.59
C SER A 480 -5.07 -20.44 18.94
N GLU A 481 -4.33 -20.30 20.04
CA GLU A 481 -4.87 -20.02 21.37
C GLU A 481 -5.62 -18.68 21.41
N ASP A 482 -5.01 -17.61 20.87
CA ASP A 482 -5.63 -16.28 20.74
C ASP A 482 -6.91 -16.29 19.88
N LEU A 483 -7.00 -17.25 18.94
CA LEU A 483 -8.15 -17.47 18.06
C LEU A 483 -9.08 -18.60 18.55
N GLU A 484 -9.13 -18.83 19.86
CA GLU A 484 -10.06 -19.78 20.51
C GLU A 484 -9.91 -21.23 20.01
N GLY A 485 -8.67 -21.64 19.69
CA GLY A 485 -8.34 -22.98 19.19
C GLY A 485 -8.64 -23.18 17.71
N LYS A 486 -8.91 -22.11 16.94
CA LYS A 486 -9.07 -22.20 15.50
C LYS A 486 -7.74 -22.68 14.87
N PRO A 487 -7.76 -23.65 13.93
CA PRO A 487 -6.57 -24.00 13.16
C PRO A 487 -6.01 -22.78 12.41
N VAL A 488 -4.69 -22.64 12.45
CA VAL A 488 -3.93 -21.58 11.77
C VAL A 488 -3.08 -22.26 10.69
N ASP A 489 -3.45 -22.06 9.43
CA ASP A 489 -2.63 -22.48 8.29
C ASP A 489 -1.47 -21.49 8.04
N ASP A 490 -0.64 -21.79 7.04
CA ASP A 490 0.57 -21.02 6.74
C ASP A 490 0.25 -19.62 6.19
N GLU A 491 -0.91 -19.43 5.57
CA GLU A 491 -1.36 -18.15 5.07
C GLU A 491 -1.87 -17.24 6.18
N ASP A 492 -2.66 -17.79 7.11
CA ASP A 492 -3.09 -17.14 8.34
C ASP A 492 -1.86 -16.75 9.18
N LEU A 493 -0.89 -17.67 9.34
CA LEU A 493 0.36 -17.38 10.05
C LEU A 493 1.15 -16.25 9.38
N ASN A 494 1.32 -16.28 8.06
CA ASN A 494 1.99 -15.19 7.33
C ASN A 494 1.22 -13.86 7.42
N GLY A 495 -0.12 -13.90 7.41
CA GLY A 495 -0.96 -12.72 7.63
C GLY A 495 -0.68 -12.08 8.99
N TYR A 496 -0.60 -12.90 10.04
CA TYR A 496 -0.26 -12.47 11.39
C TYR A 496 1.19 -11.99 11.51
N LEU A 497 2.17 -12.72 10.99
CA LEU A 497 3.59 -12.35 11.06
C LEU A 497 3.86 -10.97 10.42
N MET A 498 3.20 -10.68 9.29
CA MET A 498 3.33 -9.38 8.63
C MET A 498 2.61 -8.27 9.41
N TYR A 499 1.40 -8.54 9.90
CA TYR A 499 0.55 -7.53 10.53
C TYR A 499 -0.26 -8.06 11.73
N PRO A 500 0.35 -8.28 12.91
CA PRO A 500 -0.31 -8.98 14.03
C PRO A 500 -1.65 -8.36 14.44
N LYS A 501 -1.65 -7.05 14.73
CA LYS A 501 -2.85 -6.32 15.14
C LYS A 501 -3.92 -6.27 14.04
N VAL A 502 -3.52 -6.02 12.80
CA VAL A 502 -4.46 -5.89 11.67
C VAL A 502 -5.13 -7.22 11.38
N PHE A 503 -4.36 -8.31 11.45
CA PHE A 503 -4.85 -9.66 11.26
C PHE A 503 -5.86 -10.03 12.35
N LEU A 504 -5.55 -9.80 13.63
CA LEU A 504 -6.49 -10.05 14.73
C LEU A 504 -7.76 -9.19 14.62
N ASP A 505 -7.63 -7.90 14.26
CA ASP A 505 -8.77 -7.02 14.00
C ASP A 505 -9.62 -7.49 12.80
N TYR A 506 -8.98 -8.03 11.76
CA TYR A 506 -9.68 -8.68 10.64
C TYR A 506 -10.43 -9.93 11.10
N MET A 507 -9.77 -10.82 11.87
CA MET A 507 -10.37 -12.06 12.37
C MET A 507 -11.58 -11.78 13.27
N GLY A 508 -11.50 -10.78 14.17
CA GLY A 508 -12.63 -10.36 15.00
C GLY A 508 -13.80 -9.80 14.18
N ARG A 509 -13.52 -8.99 13.14
CA ARG A 509 -14.55 -8.47 12.22
C ARG A 509 -15.16 -9.58 11.37
N HIS A 510 -14.35 -10.52 10.89
CA HIS A 510 -14.82 -11.67 10.14
C HIS A 510 -15.71 -12.59 10.98
N ARG A 511 -15.37 -12.81 12.26
CA ARG A 511 -16.24 -13.51 13.22
C ARG A 511 -17.60 -12.82 13.39
N THR A 512 -17.61 -11.48 13.38
CA THR A 512 -18.82 -10.68 13.62
C THR A 512 -19.71 -10.57 12.38
N TYR A 513 -19.13 -10.29 11.21
CA TYR A 513 -19.86 -9.94 9.98
C TYR A 513 -19.85 -11.05 8.92
N GLY A 514 -19.02 -12.08 9.07
CA GLY A 514 -18.84 -13.12 8.05
C GLY A 514 -18.07 -12.64 6.81
N PRO A 515 -18.22 -13.34 5.67
CA PRO A 515 -17.44 -13.09 4.46
C PRO A 515 -17.96 -11.90 3.66
N VAL A 516 -17.70 -10.68 4.12
CA VAL A 516 -18.13 -9.43 3.46
C VAL A 516 -17.56 -9.24 2.04
N ARG A 517 -16.55 -10.02 1.64
CA ARG A 517 -15.99 -10.06 0.27
C ARG A 517 -17.03 -10.37 -0.80
N THR A 518 -18.11 -11.07 -0.45
CA THR A 518 -19.15 -11.52 -1.39
C THR A 518 -20.19 -10.45 -1.70
N LEU A 519 -20.24 -9.38 -0.89
CA LEU A 519 -21.13 -8.26 -1.11
C LEU A 519 -20.72 -7.48 -2.37
N PRO A 520 -21.68 -7.00 -3.18
CA PRO A 520 -21.39 -6.05 -4.25
C PRO A 520 -20.67 -4.81 -3.72
N THR A 521 -19.69 -4.29 -4.46
CA THR A 521 -18.83 -3.18 -4.03
C THR A 521 -19.60 -1.94 -3.59
N ARG A 522 -20.65 -1.56 -4.32
CA ARG A 522 -21.52 -0.45 -3.93
C ARG A 522 -22.16 -0.69 -2.55
N ASN A 523 -22.65 -1.89 -2.29
CA ASN A 523 -23.31 -2.20 -1.02
C ASN A 523 -22.32 -2.35 0.13
N PHE A 524 -21.11 -2.83 -0.13
CA PHE A 524 -20.04 -2.87 0.86
C PHE A 524 -19.70 -1.47 1.40
N PHE A 525 -19.58 -0.47 0.52
CA PHE A 525 -19.19 0.88 0.91
C PHE A 525 -20.34 1.79 1.34
N TYR A 526 -21.54 1.59 0.78
CA TYR A 526 -22.66 2.54 0.91
C TYR A 526 -23.93 1.94 1.54
N GLY A 527 -23.96 0.63 1.81
CA GLY A 527 -25.12 -0.06 2.37
C GLY A 527 -26.22 -0.35 1.35
N MET A 528 -27.45 -0.49 1.82
CA MET A 528 -28.64 -0.72 0.99
C MET A 528 -29.66 0.39 1.17
N GLU A 529 -30.45 0.64 0.12
CA GLU A 529 -31.62 1.52 0.15
C GLU A 529 -32.92 0.71 0.34
N PRO A 530 -33.96 1.22 1.03
CA PRO A 530 -35.24 0.53 1.12
C PRO A 530 -35.82 0.19 -0.25
N GLY A 531 -36.26 -1.07 -0.40
CA GLY A 531 -36.71 -1.66 -1.66
C GLY A 531 -35.60 -2.29 -2.51
N GLN A 532 -34.32 -2.05 -2.20
CA GLN A 532 -33.20 -2.64 -2.93
C GLN A 532 -33.07 -4.14 -2.63
N GLU A 533 -32.76 -4.91 -3.66
CA GLU A 533 -32.41 -6.33 -3.58
C GLU A 533 -30.98 -6.54 -4.07
N ILE A 534 -30.23 -7.37 -3.34
CA ILE A 534 -28.89 -7.80 -3.70
C ILE A 534 -28.76 -9.32 -3.57
N THR A 535 -27.82 -9.86 -4.34
CA THR A 535 -27.44 -11.26 -4.31
C THR A 535 -26.02 -11.40 -3.77
N ALA A 536 -25.81 -12.32 -2.83
CA ALA A 536 -24.48 -12.64 -2.29
C ALA A 536 -24.29 -14.16 -2.20
N GLU A 537 -23.34 -14.70 -2.97
CA GLU A 537 -22.93 -16.11 -2.87
C GLU A 537 -21.88 -16.25 -1.77
N ILE A 538 -22.26 -16.87 -0.65
CA ILE A 538 -21.40 -16.97 0.55
C ILE A 538 -20.51 -18.21 0.55
N ASP A 539 -20.92 -19.25 -0.16
CA ASP A 539 -20.20 -20.49 -0.45
C ASP A 539 -20.66 -20.98 -1.83
N PRO A 540 -19.89 -21.84 -2.52
CA PRO A 540 -20.31 -22.46 -3.77
C PRO A 540 -21.73 -23.06 -3.68
N GLY A 541 -22.66 -22.50 -4.46
CA GLY A 541 -24.06 -22.94 -4.50
C GLY A 541 -24.93 -22.48 -3.33
N LYS A 542 -24.42 -21.66 -2.41
CA LYS A 542 -25.20 -21.02 -1.33
C LYS A 542 -25.33 -19.52 -1.58
N THR A 543 -26.47 -19.15 -2.13
CA THR A 543 -26.80 -17.77 -2.46
C THR A 543 -27.81 -17.19 -1.48
N LEU A 544 -27.53 -15.96 -1.02
CA LEU A 544 -28.43 -15.14 -0.24
C LEU A 544 -29.04 -14.07 -1.14
N GLU A 545 -30.35 -14.13 -1.33
CA GLU A 545 -31.15 -13.03 -1.89
C GLU A 545 -31.62 -12.17 -0.73
N ILE A 546 -31.09 -10.94 -0.66
CA ILE A 546 -31.29 -10.01 0.45
C ILE A 546 -32.03 -8.80 -0.09
N ARG A 547 -33.22 -8.54 0.42
CA ARG A 547 -34.00 -7.34 0.13
C ARG A 547 -34.16 -6.51 1.39
N LEU A 548 -33.76 -5.24 1.34
CA LEU A 548 -34.01 -4.30 2.44
C LEU A 548 -35.45 -3.79 2.34
N GLN A 549 -36.30 -4.09 3.32
CA GLN A 549 -37.70 -3.67 3.31
C GLN A 549 -37.86 -2.26 3.88
N ALA A 550 -37.32 -2.02 5.08
CA ALA A 550 -37.44 -0.74 5.77
C ALA A 550 -36.35 -0.56 6.84
N ILE A 551 -36.05 0.69 7.16
CA ILE A 551 -35.21 1.09 8.28
C ILE A 551 -36.11 1.85 9.27
N GLY A 552 -36.21 1.37 10.50
CA GLY A 552 -36.98 2.03 11.55
C GLY A 552 -36.28 3.26 12.14
N GLU A 553 -36.96 3.93 13.07
CA GLU A 553 -36.37 5.03 13.85
C GLU A 553 -35.31 4.52 14.83
N THR A 554 -34.44 5.43 15.28
CA THR A 554 -33.47 5.13 16.34
C THR A 554 -34.19 5.14 17.68
N ASP A 555 -34.09 4.05 18.43
CA ASP A 555 -34.67 3.95 19.76
C ASP A 555 -33.84 4.69 20.82
N GLU A 556 -34.37 4.75 22.05
CA GLU A 556 -33.75 5.44 23.18
C GLU A 556 -32.36 4.87 23.55
N ASN A 557 -32.07 3.62 23.17
CA ASN A 557 -30.76 2.99 23.39
C ASN A 557 -29.77 3.33 22.27
N GLY A 558 -30.17 4.15 21.30
CA GLY A 558 -29.37 4.50 20.13
C GLY A 558 -29.30 3.39 19.08
N ASP A 559 -30.20 2.41 19.11
CA ASP A 559 -30.23 1.30 18.15
C ASP A 559 -31.36 1.51 17.12
N VAL A 560 -31.14 1.03 15.89
CA VAL A 560 -32.11 1.08 14.80
C VAL A 560 -32.56 -0.32 14.46
N LYS A 561 -33.87 -0.53 14.35
CA LYS A 561 -34.44 -1.79 13.86
C LYS A 561 -34.50 -1.78 12.33
N VAL A 562 -33.86 -2.74 11.69
CA VAL A 562 -33.81 -2.88 10.23
C VAL A 562 -34.56 -4.14 9.81
N PHE A 563 -35.38 -4.03 8.78
CA PHE A 563 -36.24 -5.11 8.28
C PHE A 563 -35.73 -5.57 6.92
N PHE A 564 -35.45 -6.86 6.79
CA PHE A 564 -35.00 -7.52 5.58
C PHE A 564 -35.98 -8.63 5.19
N GLU A 565 -35.96 -8.98 3.92
CA GLU A 565 -36.39 -10.27 3.42
C GLU A 565 -35.14 -11.02 2.96
N LEU A 566 -34.95 -12.23 3.47
CA LEU A 566 -33.81 -13.09 3.17
C LEU A 566 -34.34 -14.40 2.60
N ASN A 567 -34.07 -14.68 1.32
CA ASN A 567 -34.58 -15.84 0.60
C ASN A 567 -36.11 -16.02 0.75
N GLY A 568 -36.86 -14.92 0.58
CA GLY A 568 -38.32 -14.91 0.71
C GLY A 568 -38.86 -14.88 2.14
N GLN A 569 -38.00 -14.89 3.16
CA GLN A 569 -38.42 -14.90 4.56
C GLN A 569 -38.14 -13.57 5.26
N PRO A 570 -39.11 -12.97 5.99
CA PRO A 570 -38.88 -11.76 6.74
C PRO A 570 -37.88 -12.00 7.87
N ARG A 571 -37.00 -11.02 8.08
CA ARG A 571 -36.00 -10.94 9.15
C ARG A 571 -35.97 -9.52 9.68
N SER A 572 -35.73 -9.37 10.97
CA SER A 572 -35.46 -8.06 11.56
C SER A 572 -34.24 -8.14 12.46
N ILE A 573 -33.37 -7.14 12.36
CA ILE A 573 -32.18 -7.03 13.20
C ILE A 573 -32.18 -5.66 13.89
N ARG A 574 -31.51 -5.56 15.04
CA ARG A 574 -31.21 -4.28 15.69
C ARG A 574 -29.74 -3.99 15.51
N VAL A 575 -29.41 -2.80 15.04
CA VAL A 575 -28.03 -2.36 14.84
C VAL A 575 -27.81 -1.00 15.50
N PRO A 576 -26.66 -0.77 16.16
CA PRO A 576 -26.34 0.54 16.72
C PRO A 576 -26.30 1.64 15.66
N ASN A 577 -27.06 2.72 15.86
CA ASN A 577 -26.89 3.93 15.07
C ASN A 577 -25.68 4.71 15.59
N ARG A 578 -24.51 4.42 15.00
CA ARG A 578 -23.24 5.01 15.44
C ARG A 578 -23.18 6.54 15.31
N LYS A 579 -24.02 7.17 14.47
CA LYS A 579 -24.12 8.65 14.42
C LYS A 579 -24.74 9.19 15.70
N VAL A 580 -25.84 8.59 16.15
CA VAL A 580 -26.56 9.00 17.37
C VAL A 580 -25.83 8.53 18.63
N LYS A 581 -25.26 7.32 18.64
CA LYS A 581 -24.43 6.82 19.77
C LYS A 581 -23.16 7.65 20.00
N ALA A 582 -22.60 8.26 18.95
CA ALA A 582 -21.49 9.20 19.10
C ALA A 582 -21.96 10.56 19.67
N GLU A 583 -23.16 11.02 19.34
CA GLU A 583 -23.75 12.26 19.88
C GLU A 583 -24.29 12.10 21.32
N THR A 584 -24.64 10.90 21.78
CA THR A 584 -25.35 10.67 23.05
C THR A 584 -24.46 10.40 24.27
N VAL A 585 -23.14 10.26 24.13
CA VAL A 585 -22.24 10.19 25.29
C VAL A 585 -21.67 11.58 25.59
N ALA A 586 -22.51 12.49 26.09
CA ALA A 586 -22.02 13.72 26.70
C ALA A 586 -21.25 13.34 27.99
N ARG A 587 -19.92 13.37 27.93
CA ARG A 587 -19.08 13.10 29.09
C ARG A 587 -19.23 14.23 30.11
N PRO A 588 -19.23 13.94 31.42
CA PRO A 588 -19.19 14.98 32.44
C PRO A 588 -18.01 15.91 32.16
N LYS A 589 -18.21 17.23 32.21
CA LYS A 589 -17.11 18.19 32.07
C LYS A 589 -16.42 18.39 33.43
N ALA A 590 -15.12 18.63 33.42
CA ALA A 590 -14.39 19.03 34.61
C ALA A 590 -14.93 20.37 35.12
N ASP A 591 -15.17 20.47 36.44
CA ASP A 591 -15.66 21.68 37.07
C ASP A 591 -14.47 22.60 37.34
N PRO A 592 -14.38 23.79 36.71
CA PRO A 592 -13.24 24.69 36.89
C PRO A 592 -13.07 25.19 38.33
N SER A 593 -14.12 25.11 39.15
CA SER A 593 -14.10 25.51 40.55
C SER A 593 -13.67 24.37 41.50
N ASN A 594 -13.66 23.13 41.00
CA ASN A 594 -13.19 21.97 41.76
C ASN A 594 -11.78 21.59 41.32
N PRO A 595 -10.74 21.96 42.08
CA PRO A 595 -9.38 21.64 41.69
C PRO A 595 -9.17 20.13 41.58
N ALA A 596 -9.93 19.27 42.28
CA ALA A 596 -9.77 17.81 42.22
C ALA A 596 -10.15 17.18 40.87
N HIS A 597 -10.75 17.95 39.95
CA HIS A 597 -11.15 17.48 38.62
C HIS A 597 -10.06 17.72 37.59
N ILE A 598 -9.61 16.66 36.93
CA ILE A 598 -8.69 16.75 35.79
C ILE A 598 -9.47 16.59 34.49
N GLY A 599 -9.61 17.69 33.76
CA GLY A 599 -10.28 17.73 32.46
C GLY A 599 -9.33 17.56 31.29
N ALA A 600 -9.84 17.08 30.15
CA ALA A 600 -9.08 16.98 28.91
C ALA A 600 -8.69 18.39 28.40
N PRO A 601 -7.41 18.68 28.16
CA PRO A 601 -6.97 20.00 27.71
C PRO A 601 -7.37 20.29 26.25
N MET A 602 -7.59 19.23 25.46
CA MET A 602 -7.92 19.29 24.05
C MET A 602 -8.74 18.05 23.64
N PRO A 603 -9.46 18.09 22.50
CA PRO A 603 -10.11 16.90 21.96
C PRO A 603 -9.07 15.86 21.51
N GLY A 604 -9.37 14.57 21.65
CA GLY A 604 -8.43 13.49 21.32
C GLY A 604 -8.98 12.09 21.59
N VAL A 605 -8.10 11.11 21.70
CA VAL A 605 -8.40 9.71 22.06
C VAL A 605 -7.48 9.31 23.19
N VAL A 606 -7.95 8.62 24.23
CA VAL A 606 -7.04 8.12 25.28
C VAL A 606 -6.17 6.99 24.69
N ALA A 607 -4.86 7.17 24.62
CA ALA A 607 -3.92 6.17 24.13
C ALA A 607 -3.65 5.08 25.18
N SER A 608 -3.39 5.49 26.42
CA SER A 608 -3.11 4.60 27.54
C SER A 608 -3.49 5.27 28.88
N VAL A 609 -3.74 4.46 29.90
CA VAL A 609 -4.01 4.93 31.28
C VAL A 609 -2.95 4.31 32.19
N ALA A 610 -2.19 5.15 32.90
CA ALA A 610 -1.02 4.75 33.68
C ALA A 610 -1.32 4.54 35.18
N VAL A 611 -2.52 4.90 35.64
CA VAL A 611 -2.93 4.80 37.05
C VAL A 611 -4.22 4.00 37.23
N THR A 612 -4.44 3.50 38.45
CA THR A 612 -5.64 2.76 38.85
C THR A 612 -6.44 3.50 39.92
N GLN A 613 -7.74 3.22 40.02
CA GLN A 613 -8.58 3.80 41.07
C GLN A 613 -8.11 3.35 42.46
N GLY A 614 -7.96 4.30 43.38
CA GLY A 614 -7.41 4.10 44.73
C GLY A 614 -5.90 4.25 44.84
N GLN A 615 -5.19 4.47 43.73
CA GLN A 615 -3.74 4.65 43.72
C GLN A 615 -3.35 6.05 44.24
N ALA A 616 -2.38 6.11 45.15
CA ALA A 616 -1.75 7.36 45.56
C ALA A 616 -0.80 7.86 44.46
N VAL A 617 -0.87 9.15 44.13
CA VAL A 617 -0.06 9.82 43.11
C VAL A 617 0.61 11.05 43.69
N LYS A 618 1.79 11.38 43.20
CA LYS A 618 2.53 12.60 43.54
C LYS A 618 2.48 13.59 42.39
N GLN A 619 2.68 14.88 42.70
CA GLN A 619 2.83 15.91 41.68
C GLN A 619 3.92 15.52 40.66
N GLY A 620 3.56 15.55 39.37
CA GLY A 620 4.42 15.18 38.25
C GLY A 620 4.30 13.72 37.80
N ASP A 621 3.58 12.85 38.53
CA ASP A 621 3.37 11.47 38.10
C ASP A 621 2.48 11.41 36.85
N MET A 622 2.81 10.52 35.91
CA MET A 622 2.02 10.28 34.70
C MET A 622 0.69 9.61 35.05
N LEU A 623 -0.42 10.18 34.58
CA LEU A 623 -1.76 9.67 34.83
C LEU A 623 -2.31 8.90 33.62
N LEU A 624 -2.25 9.50 32.43
CA LEU A 624 -2.70 8.89 31.18
C LEU A 624 -2.08 9.62 29.99
N THR A 625 -2.17 9.02 28.81
CA THR A 625 -1.74 9.64 27.56
C THR A 625 -2.95 9.83 26.64
N ILE A 626 -3.06 11.01 26.04
CA ILE A 626 -4.08 11.30 25.01
C ILE A 626 -3.39 11.41 23.64
N GLU A 627 -3.92 10.71 22.64
CA GLU A 627 -3.59 10.86 21.24
C GLU A 627 -4.55 11.84 20.60
N ALA A 628 -4.06 13.04 20.26
CA ALA A 628 -4.82 14.02 19.50
C ALA A 628 -4.03 14.37 18.24
N MET A 629 -4.68 14.31 17.08
CA MET A 629 -4.03 14.61 15.79
C MET A 629 -2.74 13.81 15.56
N LYS A 630 -2.71 12.53 15.98
CA LYS A 630 -1.55 11.60 15.90
C LYS A 630 -0.34 11.99 16.76
N MET A 631 -0.51 12.93 17.70
CA MET A 631 0.48 13.24 18.73
C MET A 631 -0.01 12.74 20.08
N GLU A 632 0.85 12.00 20.77
CA GLU A 632 0.60 11.55 22.14
C GLU A 632 1.04 12.64 23.14
N THR A 633 0.11 13.07 23.99
CA THR A 633 0.36 14.04 25.07
C THR A 633 0.15 13.35 26.41
N GLY A 634 1.19 13.32 27.24
CA GLY A 634 1.11 12.81 28.60
C GLY A 634 0.42 13.80 29.55
N ILE A 635 -0.59 13.33 30.26
CA ILE A 635 -1.28 14.08 31.31
C ILE A 635 -0.70 13.67 32.66
N HIS A 636 -0.19 14.65 33.40
CA HIS A 636 0.51 14.44 34.67
C HIS A 636 -0.31 15.00 35.85
N ALA A 637 -0.10 14.45 37.05
CA ALA A 637 -0.72 14.94 38.27
C ALA A 637 -0.19 16.33 38.62
N ASP A 638 -1.09 17.28 38.89
CA ASP A 638 -0.74 18.64 39.27
C ASP A 638 -0.49 18.82 40.79
N ARG A 639 -0.75 17.76 41.57
CA ARG A 639 -0.60 17.71 43.04
C ARG A 639 -0.48 16.27 43.56
N ASP A 640 -0.17 16.17 44.84
CA ASP A 640 -0.26 14.92 45.59
C ASP A 640 -1.73 14.59 45.92
N GLY A 641 -2.13 13.32 45.79
CA GLY A 641 -3.50 12.89 46.08
C GLY A 641 -3.75 11.41 45.87
N THR A 642 -5.01 10.99 45.81
CA THR A 642 -5.39 9.58 45.62
C THR A 642 -6.49 9.48 44.59
N VAL A 643 -6.22 8.80 43.47
CA VAL A 643 -7.16 8.68 42.35
C VAL A 643 -8.51 8.13 42.83
N LYS A 644 -9.51 9.00 42.97
CA LYS A 644 -10.82 8.66 43.51
C LYS A 644 -11.67 7.94 42.47
N LYS A 645 -11.58 8.36 41.19
CA LYS A 645 -12.35 7.78 40.09
C LYS A 645 -11.70 8.06 38.73
N LEU A 646 -11.72 7.05 37.86
CA LEU A 646 -11.35 7.14 36.45
C LEU A 646 -12.63 7.16 35.60
N HIS A 647 -12.77 8.16 34.72
CA HIS A 647 -13.94 8.33 33.85
C HIS A 647 -13.68 7.91 32.41
N VAL A 648 -12.46 7.43 32.11
CA VAL A 648 -11.99 7.15 30.76
C VAL A 648 -11.24 5.81 30.70
N THR A 649 -11.21 5.20 29.52
CA THR A 649 -10.52 3.94 29.21
C THR A 649 -9.68 4.11 27.94
N PRO A 650 -8.65 3.28 27.69
CA PRO A 650 -7.90 3.32 26.44
C PRO A 650 -8.82 3.17 25.21
N GLY A 651 -8.56 3.95 24.16
CA GLY A 651 -9.38 4.05 22.94
C GLY A 651 -10.57 5.01 23.03
N ALA A 652 -10.82 5.63 24.19
CA ALA A 652 -11.97 6.50 24.40
C ALA A 652 -11.77 7.91 23.78
N GLN A 653 -12.68 8.36 22.91
CA GLN A 653 -12.68 9.73 22.36
C GLN A 653 -13.01 10.78 23.42
N LEU A 654 -12.32 11.92 23.40
CA LEU A 654 -12.47 13.03 24.33
C LEU A 654 -12.75 14.32 23.57
N ASP A 655 -13.63 15.14 24.12
CA ASP A 655 -13.73 16.57 23.81
C ASP A 655 -12.96 17.40 24.83
N ALA A 656 -12.62 18.63 24.47
CA ALA A 656 -12.04 19.58 25.42
C ALA A 656 -12.93 19.71 26.67
N LYS A 657 -12.28 19.74 27.83
CA LYS A 657 -12.84 19.82 29.18
C LYS A 657 -13.61 18.59 29.66
N ASP A 658 -13.62 17.48 28.92
CA ASP A 658 -14.17 16.23 29.44
C ASP A 658 -13.43 15.80 30.72
N LEU A 659 -14.17 15.45 31.77
CA LEU A 659 -13.60 14.97 33.02
C LEU A 659 -12.96 13.60 32.78
N MET A 660 -11.65 13.52 33.04
CA MET A 660 -10.88 12.28 32.86
C MET A 660 -10.64 11.57 34.19
N ILE A 661 -10.22 12.31 35.22
CA ILE A 661 -9.81 11.77 36.52
C ILE A 661 -10.28 12.69 37.67
N GLU A 662 -10.67 12.09 38.78
CA GLU A 662 -10.81 12.75 40.09
C GLU A 662 -9.65 12.33 41.01
N ILE A 663 -8.92 13.29 41.58
CA ILE A 663 -7.78 13.09 42.52
C ILE A 663 -8.17 13.43 43.96
#